data_AF-A0A7Y7I0Z1-F1
#
_entry.id   AF-A0A7Y7I0Z1-F1
#
_cell.length_a   1.000
_cell.length_b   1.000
_cell.length_c   1.000
_cell.angle_alpha   90.00
_cell.angle_beta   90.00
_cell.angle_gamma   90.00
#
_symmetry.space_group_name_H-M   'P 1'
#
loop_
_entity.id
_entity.type
_entity.pdbx_description
1 polymer ?
#
loop_
_entity_poly.entity_id
_entity_poly.type
_entity_poly.pdbx_seq_one_letter_code
_entity_poly.pdbx_strand_id
1 'polypeptide(L)'
;MLKPSSAVQFLMMAALPFSAATAADFTISGGSASAQTLGKNQTGTVTATGTLSVSGSAVAVTVNDNNATLNNLGTIKQTGSGRVIRDNTGVVTFVINNGSLGNNKALMQSADADVIQMAKAGASVTLNNYGSLVSLNASAGGAQAVDFNAVTGANVINNYAGGLLKATDADVVRPGLNGVINNAGQIRSSLVKDDGADGVDAQKNTGVQIFNLPTGLIEGGRHGITGEQADAVSSFTITVTNSAGGEIRGLNGSGINLDGYNGKQAATIINHGLISGQGGTGDGDGIDADGIASITNTGIIRSLNAYSAPGAGLAYSEGISVGGGTIVNAGTIEGLVGAGNTNAVGRGITLAGNDITSGALKGTREGLYANATITNQSGGLIRGQSDSAIVVSGAASGYTVTIHNQAGASIVGGGAASAAIQGNADNTVIVSGGVINGASSGKAIALGGGVNSVTITGGQILGGIDGGSGSQNVLLVNAGAGNGFAYAGAISNFSKVEVLSGDVSFSGVSGYSGATVLSGGSLTLDGAQRLSADSALVLNGGTLRLVNAGAAGQSFASLSLSGDSSVSLGGSSLTFGALGTVVDGKTLTFTEAANGGYAFRLQGDYSADANFLLLIGVTHINGLGATYMFDGAYTRVLAAVPEPATYAMLFAGLALVGAIARRRTKV
;
A
#
# COMPACT_ATOMS: atom_id res chain seq x y z
N MET A 1 -77.63 -33.01 75.19
CA MET A 1 -76.37 -33.29 75.92
C MET A 1 -75.55 -34.27 75.08
N LEU A 2 -74.33 -33.88 74.73
CA LEU A 2 -73.57 -34.34 73.55
C LEU A 2 -73.02 -35.78 73.68
N LYS A 3 -73.06 -36.53 72.57
CA LYS A 3 -72.26 -37.74 72.33
C LYS A 3 -71.00 -37.38 71.51
N PRO A 4 -69.86 -38.06 71.71
CA PRO A 4 -68.63 -37.79 70.99
C PRO A 4 -68.57 -38.61 69.69
N SER A 5 -68.08 -38.00 68.62
CA SER A 5 -67.71 -38.69 67.37
C SER A 5 -66.19 -38.72 67.25
N SER A 6 -65.65 -39.93 67.19
CA SER A 6 -64.28 -40.21 66.75
C SER A 6 -64.21 -40.24 65.22
N ALA A 7 -63.18 -39.63 64.64
CA ALA A 7 -62.44 -40.22 63.51
C ALA A 7 -61.17 -39.39 63.26
N VAL A 8 -60.05 -40.00 63.59
CA VAL A 8 -58.69 -39.60 63.28
C VAL A 8 -58.42 -39.94 61.81
N GLN A 9 -57.95 -38.98 61.01
CA GLN A 9 -57.18 -39.27 59.80
C GLN A 9 -56.24 -38.09 59.51
N PHE A 10 -55.02 -38.19 60.04
CA PHE A 10 -53.93 -37.26 59.75
C PHE A 10 -53.16 -37.80 58.55
N LEU A 11 -53.25 -37.11 57.42
CA LEU A 11 -52.52 -37.42 56.19
C LEU A 11 -51.09 -36.86 56.32
N MET A 12 -50.12 -37.70 56.68
CA MET A 12 -48.70 -37.38 56.55
C MET A 12 -48.30 -37.48 55.06
N MET A 13 -48.21 -36.34 54.38
CA MET A 13 -47.47 -36.21 53.13
C MET A 13 -45.97 -36.12 53.47
N ALA A 14 -45.24 -37.18 53.14
CA ALA A 14 -43.79 -37.20 53.15
C ALA A 14 -43.27 -36.23 52.07
N ALA A 15 -42.72 -35.10 52.49
CA ALA A 15 -41.91 -34.24 51.62
C ALA A 15 -40.53 -34.91 51.44
N LEU A 16 -40.35 -35.56 50.29
CA LEU A 16 -39.03 -35.97 49.82
C LEU A 16 -38.22 -34.70 49.49
N PRO A 17 -37.03 -34.49 50.08
CA PRO A 17 -36.16 -33.42 49.62
C PRO A 17 -35.63 -33.79 48.23
N PHE A 18 -35.99 -32.99 47.22
CA PHE A 18 -35.25 -32.94 45.98
C PHE A 18 -33.84 -32.43 46.33
N SER A 19 -32.89 -33.35 46.46
CA SER A 19 -31.47 -33.01 46.45
C SER A 19 -31.17 -32.39 45.09
N ALA A 20 -31.10 -31.06 45.05
CA ALA A 20 -30.44 -30.35 43.97
C ALA A 20 -29.02 -30.92 43.87
N ALA A 21 -28.75 -31.69 42.81
CA ALA A 21 -27.42 -32.18 42.53
C ALA A 21 -26.53 -30.96 42.31
N THR A 22 -25.82 -30.55 43.36
CA THR A 22 -24.70 -29.63 43.20
C THR A 22 -23.73 -30.33 42.26
N ALA A 23 -23.43 -29.71 41.12
CA ALA A 23 -22.36 -30.17 40.24
C ALA A 23 -21.10 -30.45 41.09
N ALA A 24 -20.32 -31.45 40.71
CA ALA A 24 -19.07 -31.82 41.36
C ALA A 24 -18.03 -32.05 40.25
N ASP A 25 -16.75 -32.09 40.63
CA ASP A 25 -15.70 -32.55 39.70
C ASP A 25 -16.10 -33.88 39.07
N PHE A 26 -15.74 -34.06 37.79
CA PHE A 26 -15.99 -35.33 37.10
C PHE A 26 -14.72 -35.86 36.45
N THR A 27 -14.63 -37.19 36.34
CA THR A 27 -13.56 -37.87 35.59
C THR A 27 -14.15 -38.97 34.72
N ILE A 28 -13.84 -38.95 33.42
CA ILE A 28 -14.26 -39.95 32.43
C ILE A 28 -13.01 -40.71 31.96
N SER A 29 -12.92 -41.99 32.32
CA SER A 29 -11.79 -42.88 31.98
C SER A 29 -12.10 -43.93 30.91
N GLY A 30 -13.39 -44.15 30.62
CA GLY A 30 -13.90 -45.01 29.55
C GLY A 30 -15.02 -44.33 28.77
N GLY A 31 -15.95 -45.10 28.20
CA GLY A 31 -17.11 -44.55 27.47
C GLY A 31 -18.19 -44.00 28.42
N SER A 32 -18.71 -42.82 28.11
CA SER A 32 -19.87 -42.20 28.77
C SER A 32 -20.76 -41.52 27.73
N ALA A 33 -22.07 -41.58 27.92
CA ALA A 33 -23.05 -40.83 27.11
C ALA A 33 -23.85 -39.80 27.93
N SER A 34 -23.51 -39.64 29.21
CA SER A 34 -24.21 -38.72 30.12
C SER A 34 -23.60 -37.33 30.00
N ALA A 35 -24.44 -36.33 29.69
CA ALA A 35 -24.05 -34.92 29.74
C ALA A 35 -23.50 -34.54 31.12
N GLN A 36 -22.52 -33.63 31.14
CA GLN A 36 -21.83 -33.17 32.34
C GLN A 36 -22.10 -31.69 32.59
N THR A 37 -21.94 -31.27 33.85
CA THR A 37 -22.05 -29.86 34.26
C THR A 37 -20.86 -29.49 35.13
N LEU A 38 -20.27 -28.31 34.90
CA LEU A 38 -19.25 -27.69 35.75
C LEU A 38 -19.83 -26.46 36.45
N GLY A 39 -19.70 -26.44 37.78
CA GLY A 39 -19.99 -25.31 38.64
C GLY A 39 -18.72 -24.63 39.15
N LYS A 40 -18.85 -23.88 40.25
CA LYS A 40 -17.82 -22.97 40.75
C LYS A 40 -16.57 -23.72 41.19
N ASN A 41 -15.40 -23.29 40.72
CA ASN A 41 -14.09 -23.87 41.04
C ASN A 41 -13.94 -25.37 40.72
N GLN A 42 -14.76 -25.91 39.81
CA GLN A 42 -14.77 -27.34 39.52
C GLN A 42 -13.87 -27.69 38.34
N THR A 43 -13.39 -28.94 38.35
CA THR A 43 -12.59 -29.52 37.27
C THR A 43 -13.29 -30.72 36.66
N GLY A 44 -13.52 -30.66 35.35
CA GLY A 44 -13.91 -31.80 34.53
C GLY A 44 -12.69 -32.42 33.87
N THR A 45 -12.57 -33.75 33.91
CA THR A 45 -11.46 -34.46 33.25
C THR A 45 -11.98 -35.58 32.35
N VAL A 46 -11.53 -35.61 31.10
CA VAL A 46 -11.64 -36.78 30.21
C VAL A 46 -10.23 -37.28 29.97
N THR A 47 -9.92 -38.47 30.46
CA THR A 47 -8.56 -39.05 30.34
C THR A 47 -8.25 -39.45 28.90
N ALA A 48 -6.99 -39.81 28.59
CA ALA A 48 -6.59 -40.21 27.24
C ALA A 48 -7.38 -41.39 26.66
N THR A 49 -7.90 -42.29 27.51
CA THR A 49 -8.77 -43.42 27.12
C THR A 49 -10.25 -43.11 27.25
N GLY A 50 -10.60 -41.95 27.81
CA GLY A 50 -11.97 -41.53 28.05
C GLY A 50 -12.67 -41.07 26.77
N THR A 51 -13.96 -41.37 26.67
CA THR A 51 -14.84 -40.85 25.62
C THR A 51 -16.16 -40.40 26.22
N LEU A 52 -16.49 -39.12 26.09
CA LEU A 52 -17.82 -38.57 26.35
C LEU A 52 -18.53 -38.38 25.00
N SER A 53 -19.60 -39.12 24.72
CA SER A 53 -20.35 -39.05 23.46
C SER A 53 -21.82 -38.83 23.73
N VAL A 54 -22.27 -37.58 23.60
CA VAL A 54 -23.64 -37.15 23.88
C VAL A 54 -24.39 -36.94 22.55
N SER A 55 -25.67 -37.27 22.51
CA SER A 55 -26.52 -37.13 21.30
C SER A 55 -27.76 -36.26 21.58
N GLY A 56 -28.64 -36.12 20.59
CA GLY A 56 -29.82 -35.28 20.68
C GLY A 56 -29.47 -33.79 20.79
N SER A 57 -30.27 -33.03 21.53
CA SER A 57 -30.08 -31.59 21.74
C SER A 57 -29.28 -31.23 22.99
N ALA A 58 -28.86 -32.23 23.79
CA ALA A 58 -28.12 -32.00 25.02
C ALA A 58 -26.70 -31.48 24.73
N VAL A 59 -26.25 -30.53 25.54
CA VAL A 59 -24.85 -30.06 25.55
C VAL A 59 -24.00 -31.10 26.26
N ALA A 60 -22.84 -31.45 25.71
CA ALA A 60 -21.98 -32.48 26.32
C ALA A 60 -21.40 -32.02 27.67
N VAL A 61 -20.91 -30.78 27.75
CA VAL A 61 -20.45 -30.13 28.99
C VAL A 61 -21.07 -28.73 29.11
N THR A 62 -21.95 -28.56 30.08
CA THR A 62 -22.50 -27.24 30.44
C THR A 62 -21.63 -26.61 31.53
N VAL A 63 -21.28 -25.34 31.41
CA VAL A 63 -20.56 -24.59 32.45
C VAL A 63 -21.46 -23.48 32.98
N ASN A 64 -21.71 -23.47 34.29
CA ASN A 64 -22.76 -22.64 34.90
C ASN A 64 -22.23 -21.60 35.90
N ASP A 65 -20.98 -21.71 36.35
CA ASP A 65 -20.41 -20.81 37.37
C ASP A 65 -18.89 -20.65 37.19
N ASN A 66 -18.30 -19.72 37.92
CA ASN A 66 -16.98 -19.15 37.69
C ASN A 66 -15.82 -20.11 38.05
N ASN A 67 -14.65 -19.83 37.48
CA ASN A 67 -13.38 -20.52 37.75
C ASN A 67 -13.42 -22.04 37.48
N ALA A 68 -14.27 -22.48 36.56
CA ALA A 68 -14.28 -23.87 36.13
C ALA A 68 -13.04 -24.19 35.27
N THR A 69 -12.65 -25.47 35.22
CA THR A 69 -11.62 -25.99 34.33
C THR A 69 -12.10 -27.27 33.66
N LEU A 70 -11.88 -27.41 32.35
CA LEU A 70 -12.11 -28.64 31.62
C LEU A 70 -10.81 -29.15 30.98
N ASN A 71 -10.40 -30.35 31.36
CA ASN A 71 -9.22 -31.04 30.83
C ASN A 71 -9.65 -32.22 29.96
N ASN A 72 -9.54 -32.10 28.64
CA ASN A 72 -9.77 -33.20 27.72
C ASN A 72 -8.43 -33.74 27.19
N LEU A 73 -8.08 -34.96 27.55
CA LEU A 73 -7.00 -35.74 26.94
C LEU A 73 -7.55 -36.83 25.99
N GLY A 74 -8.85 -37.12 26.04
CA GLY A 74 -9.50 -38.15 25.24
C GLY A 74 -10.41 -37.56 24.18
N THR A 75 -11.65 -38.06 24.11
CA THR A 75 -12.64 -37.61 23.12
C THR A 75 -13.89 -37.06 23.80
N ILE A 76 -14.37 -35.90 23.35
CA ILE A 76 -15.70 -35.37 23.64
C ILE A 76 -16.44 -35.15 22.33
N LYS A 77 -17.59 -35.80 22.17
CA LYS A 77 -18.42 -35.74 20.97
C LYS A 77 -19.84 -35.32 21.34
N GLN A 78 -20.38 -34.39 20.54
CA GLN A 78 -21.81 -34.15 20.44
C GLN A 78 -22.25 -34.60 19.04
N THR A 79 -23.06 -35.65 18.96
CA THR A 79 -23.42 -36.33 17.70
C THR A 79 -24.81 -35.97 17.16
N GLY A 80 -25.50 -35.03 17.80
CA GLY A 80 -26.80 -34.49 17.39
C GLY A 80 -26.70 -32.98 17.11
N SER A 81 -27.68 -32.22 17.62
CA SER A 81 -27.80 -30.76 17.42
C SER A 81 -27.34 -29.93 18.62
N GLY A 82 -26.83 -30.59 19.68
CA GLY A 82 -26.27 -29.91 20.84
C GLY A 82 -24.81 -29.50 20.62
N ARG A 83 -24.29 -28.69 21.53
CA ARG A 83 -22.89 -28.24 21.53
C ARG A 83 -21.99 -29.15 22.34
N VAL A 84 -20.68 -29.14 22.08
CA VAL A 84 -19.74 -29.86 22.97
C VAL A 84 -19.62 -29.13 24.30
N ILE A 85 -19.40 -27.82 24.26
CA ILE A 85 -19.32 -26.95 25.44
C ILE A 85 -20.27 -25.77 25.27
N ARG A 86 -21.01 -25.43 26.33
CA ARG A 86 -21.82 -24.21 26.37
C ARG A 86 -21.72 -23.50 27.72
N ASP A 87 -21.36 -22.22 27.67
CA ASP A 87 -21.71 -21.23 28.70
C ASP A 87 -22.95 -20.46 28.25
N ASN A 88 -23.95 -20.39 29.12
CA ASN A 88 -25.14 -19.54 28.93
C ASN A 88 -25.47 -18.71 30.18
N THR A 89 -24.56 -18.61 31.14
CA THR A 89 -24.71 -17.87 32.41
C THR A 89 -23.76 -16.68 32.53
N GLY A 90 -22.67 -16.63 31.73
CA GLY A 90 -21.69 -15.54 31.77
C GLY A 90 -20.53 -15.85 32.69
N VAL A 91 -19.97 -17.05 32.55
CA VAL A 91 -18.93 -17.53 33.48
C VAL A 91 -17.63 -16.77 33.30
N VAL A 92 -16.98 -16.49 34.43
CA VAL A 92 -15.71 -15.77 34.48
C VAL A 92 -14.59 -16.75 34.83
N THR A 93 -13.47 -16.65 34.12
CA THR A 93 -12.24 -17.43 34.30
C THR A 93 -12.40 -18.91 33.96
N PHE A 94 -13.13 -19.24 32.89
CA PHE A 94 -13.22 -20.62 32.43
C PHE A 94 -11.95 -21.03 31.67
N VAL A 95 -11.34 -22.15 32.04
CA VAL A 95 -10.16 -22.70 31.34
C VAL A 95 -10.52 -24.00 30.64
N ILE A 96 -10.22 -24.08 29.35
CA ILE A 96 -10.45 -25.27 28.52
C ILE A 96 -9.09 -25.75 28.00
N ASN A 97 -8.70 -26.97 28.35
CA ASN A 97 -7.49 -27.62 27.86
C ASN A 97 -7.90 -28.81 26.98
N ASN A 98 -7.68 -28.72 25.68
CA ASN A 98 -7.88 -29.83 24.74
C ASN A 98 -6.51 -30.38 24.31
N GLY A 99 -6.10 -31.48 24.93
CA GLY A 99 -4.79 -32.09 24.76
C GLY A 99 -3.74 -31.49 25.69
N SER A 100 -2.48 -31.81 25.40
CA SER A 100 -1.30 -31.27 26.08
C SER A 100 -0.10 -31.34 25.15
N LEU A 101 1.06 -30.83 25.58
CA LEU A 101 2.31 -30.93 24.82
C LEU A 101 2.64 -32.38 24.40
N GLY A 102 2.29 -33.37 25.25
CA GLY A 102 2.48 -34.80 24.96
C GLY A 102 1.28 -35.48 24.31
N ASN A 103 0.18 -34.78 24.06
CA ASN A 103 -1.05 -35.34 23.53
C ASN A 103 -1.76 -34.39 22.56
N ASN A 104 -1.48 -34.57 21.27
CA ASN A 104 -2.15 -33.88 20.17
C ASN A 104 -3.31 -34.68 19.54
N LYS A 105 -3.78 -35.74 20.22
CA LYS A 105 -4.86 -36.61 19.73
C LYS A 105 -6.19 -36.39 20.44
N ALA A 106 -6.22 -35.53 21.46
CA ALA A 106 -7.46 -35.14 22.10
C ALA A 106 -8.43 -34.51 21.08
N LEU A 107 -9.70 -34.89 21.15
CA LEU A 107 -10.72 -34.47 20.20
C LEU A 107 -11.93 -33.87 20.92
N MET A 108 -12.37 -32.71 20.47
CA MET A 108 -13.72 -32.20 20.69
C MET A 108 -14.41 -32.05 19.34
N GLN A 109 -15.60 -32.63 19.18
CA GLN A 109 -16.30 -32.61 17.90
C GLN A 109 -17.81 -32.47 18.07
N SER A 110 -18.41 -31.56 17.30
CA SER A 110 -19.86 -31.42 17.17
C SER A 110 -20.33 -31.87 15.79
N ALA A 111 -21.52 -32.45 15.72
CA ALA A 111 -22.13 -32.86 14.45
C ALA A 111 -22.79 -31.67 13.73
N ASP A 112 -23.52 -30.81 14.46
CA ASP A 112 -24.36 -29.80 13.82
C ASP A 112 -24.62 -28.54 14.68
N ALA A 113 -23.68 -28.20 15.56
CA ALA A 113 -23.69 -26.97 16.35
C ALA A 113 -22.25 -26.59 16.70
N ASP A 114 -22.04 -25.48 17.40
CA ASP A 114 -20.69 -25.08 17.80
C ASP A 114 -20.01 -26.16 18.65
N VAL A 115 -18.69 -26.32 18.49
CA VAL A 115 -17.92 -27.13 19.45
C VAL A 115 -17.94 -26.40 20.79
N ILE A 116 -17.54 -25.13 20.82
CA ILE A 116 -17.56 -24.30 22.02
C ILE A 116 -18.37 -23.04 21.75
N GLN A 117 -19.38 -22.76 22.59
CA GLN A 117 -20.03 -21.45 22.61
C GLN A 117 -20.01 -20.82 24.00
N MET A 118 -19.55 -19.57 24.06
CA MET A 118 -19.67 -18.69 25.22
C MET A 118 -20.69 -17.60 24.91
N ALA A 119 -21.94 -17.78 25.37
CA ALA A 119 -23.09 -17.06 24.83
C ALA A 119 -23.46 -15.77 25.57
N LYS A 120 -22.59 -15.25 26.46
CA LYS A 120 -22.94 -14.14 27.36
C LYS A 120 -21.84 -13.09 27.46
N ALA A 121 -22.28 -11.83 27.45
CA ALA A 121 -21.44 -10.68 27.80
C ALA A 121 -20.91 -10.82 29.23
N GLY A 122 -19.73 -10.29 29.49
CA GLY A 122 -19.03 -10.39 30.77
C GLY A 122 -18.32 -11.72 31.03
N ALA A 123 -18.60 -12.76 30.24
CA ALA A 123 -17.87 -14.03 30.34
C ALA A 123 -16.36 -13.83 30.10
N SER A 124 -15.54 -14.74 30.62
CA SER A 124 -14.12 -14.81 30.27
C SER A 124 -13.63 -16.24 30.19
N VAL A 125 -12.77 -16.50 29.20
CA VAL A 125 -12.38 -17.85 28.80
C VAL A 125 -10.95 -17.90 28.29
N THR A 126 -10.23 -18.96 28.64
CA THR A 126 -8.95 -19.32 28.01
C THR A 126 -9.05 -20.71 27.42
N LEU A 127 -8.88 -20.82 26.10
CA LEU A 127 -8.80 -22.07 25.38
C LEU A 127 -7.34 -22.39 25.07
N ASN A 128 -6.86 -23.55 25.51
CA ASN A 128 -5.58 -24.13 25.16
C ASN A 128 -5.81 -25.40 24.33
N ASN A 129 -5.53 -25.32 23.03
CA ASN A 129 -5.71 -26.43 22.11
C ASN A 129 -4.37 -26.98 21.61
N TYR A 130 -4.09 -28.24 21.95
CA TYR A 130 -3.02 -29.06 21.40
C TYR A 130 -3.57 -30.16 20.48
N GLY A 131 -4.85 -30.53 20.64
CA GLY A 131 -5.55 -31.53 19.84
C GLY A 131 -6.43 -30.90 18.75
N SER A 132 -7.60 -31.49 18.52
CA SER A 132 -8.55 -31.04 17.49
C SER A 132 -9.89 -30.57 18.07
N LEU A 133 -10.37 -29.41 17.62
CA LEU A 133 -11.77 -28.97 17.73
C LEU A 133 -12.37 -28.98 16.33
N VAL A 134 -13.41 -29.79 16.10
CA VAL A 134 -14.00 -29.98 14.77
C VAL A 134 -15.51 -29.77 14.81
N SER A 135 -15.99 -28.71 14.17
CA SER A 135 -17.40 -28.54 13.83
C SER A 135 -17.69 -29.16 12.48
N LEU A 136 -18.52 -30.19 12.44
CA LEU A 136 -18.93 -30.83 11.18
C LEU A 136 -20.03 -30.05 10.45
N ASN A 137 -20.85 -29.29 11.18
CA ASN A 137 -21.91 -28.42 10.67
C ASN A 137 -22.77 -29.09 9.57
N ALA A 138 -23.33 -30.27 9.84
CA ALA A 138 -24.01 -31.09 8.85
C ALA A 138 -25.19 -30.38 8.14
N SER A 139 -25.88 -29.47 8.82
CA SER A 139 -26.97 -28.64 8.28
C SER A 139 -26.49 -27.40 7.53
N ALA A 140 -25.20 -27.08 7.64
CA ALA A 140 -24.64 -25.81 7.20
C ALA A 140 -25.40 -24.61 7.82
N GLY A 141 -25.63 -24.68 9.14
CA GLY A 141 -26.35 -23.69 9.94
C GLY A 141 -25.44 -22.63 10.58
N GLY A 142 -24.16 -22.57 10.18
CA GLY A 142 -23.18 -21.62 10.72
C GLY A 142 -22.62 -22.04 12.08
N ALA A 143 -22.18 -23.29 12.23
CA ALA A 143 -21.62 -23.80 13.48
C ALA A 143 -20.08 -23.68 13.55
N GLN A 144 -19.57 -22.91 14.51
CA GLN A 144 -18.14 -22.64 14.67
C GLN A 144 -17.39 -23.75 15.43
N ALA A 145 -16.06 -23.80 15.29
CA ALA A 145 -15.23 -24.53 16.26
C ALA A 145 -15.14 -23.76 17.59
N VAL A 146 -15.05 -22.43 17.52
CA VAL A 146 -15.00 -21.54 18.69
C VAL A 146 -15.89 -20.34 18.45
N ASP A 147 -17.01 -20.25 19.17
CA ASP A 147 -17.89 -19.08 19.17
C ASP A 147 -17.82 -18.34 20.50
N PHE A 148 -17.00 -17.30 20.53
CA PHE A 148 -16.88 -16.34 21.64
C PHE A 148 -17.48 -14.97 21.26
N ASN A 149 -18.30 -14.89 20.21
CA ASN A 149 -18.79 -13.62 19.67
C ASN A 149 -19.50 -12.73 20.72
N ALA A 150 -20.22 -13.35 21.66
CA ALA A 150 -20.95 -12.63 22.72
C ALA A 150 -20.07 -12.22 23.90
N VAL A 151 -18.80 -12.64 23.94
CA VAL A 151 -17.92 -12.43 25.10
C VAL A 151 -17.37 -11.00 25.11
N THR A 152 -17.51 -10.33 26.26
CA THR A 152 -16.94 -8.97 26.46
C THR A 152 -15.86 -8.90 27.54
N GLY A 153 -15.67 -9.97 28.32
CA GLY A 153 -14.53 -10.12 29.23
C GLY A 153 -13.31 -10.72 28.51
N ALA A 154 -12.25 -10.99 29.27
CA ALA A 154 -11.01 -11.54 28.72
C ALA A 154 -11.26 -12.87 27.99
N ASN A 155 -10.90 -12.95 26.72
CA ASN A 155 -11.04 -14.17 25.93
C ASN A 155 -9.77 -14.44 25.13
N VAL A 156 -9.16 -15.61 25.35
CA VAL A 156 -7.87 -15.99 24.78
C VAL A 156 -7.96 -17.37 24.16
N ILE A 157 -7.49 -17.50 22.93
CA ILE A 157 -7.43 -18.75 22.17
C ILE A 157 -5.97 -19.05 21.85
N ASN A 158 -5.42 -20.10 22.45
CA ASN A 158 -4.09 -20.60 22.18
C ASN A 158 -4.20 -21.91 21.38
N ASN A 159 -3.98 -21.83 20.07
CA ASN A 159 -3.89 -23.01 19.20
C ASN A 159 -2.40 -23.36 19.02
N TYR A 160 -1.92 -24.32 19.79
CA TYR A 160 -0.51 -24.70 19.82
C TYR A 160 -0.10 -25.48 18.55
N ALA A 161 1.20 -25.62 18.33
CA ALA A 161 1.73 -26.39 17.21
C ALA A 161 1.17 -27.82 17.21
N GLY A 162 0.67 -28.27 16.06
CA GLY A 162 -0.05 -29.54 15.91
C GLY A 162 -1.54 -29.51 16.28
N GLY A 163 -2.02 -28.44 16.91
CA GLY A 163 -3.43 -28.20 17.18
C GLY A 163 -4.21 -27.87 15.90
N LEU A 164 -5.46 -28.32 15.86
CA LEU A 164 -6.41 -28.05 14.78
C LEU A 164 -7.70 -27.43 15.33
N LEU A 165 -8.07 -26.27 14.81
CA LEU A 165 -9.42 -25.74 14.87
C LEU A 165 -10.02 -25.84 13.47
N LYS A 166 -11.18 -26.49 13.33
CA LYS A 166 -11.82 -26.70 12.03
C LYS A 166 -13.33 -26.52 12.09
N ALA A 167 -13.87 -25.82 11.10
CA ALA A 167 -15.30 -25.77 10.84
C ALA A 167 -15.60 -26.06 9.35
N THR A 168 -16.75 -26.65 9.08
CA THR A 168 -17.27 -26.81 7.72
C THR A 168 -18.36 -25.77 7.50
N ASP A 169 -18.36 -25.06 6.38
CA ASP A 169 -19.42 -24.12 5.98
C ASP A 169 -19.81 -23.09 7.05
N ALA A 170 -18.80 -22.65 7.79
CA ALA A 170 -18.91 -21.69 8.88
C ALA A 170 -17.52 -21.14 9.20
N ASP A 171 -17.50 -19.99 9.87
CA ASP A 171 -16.27 -19.48 10.47
C ASP A 171 -15.70 -20.48 11.45
N VAL A 172 -14.37 -20.61 11.51
CA VAL A 172 -13.76 -21.49 12.52
C VAL A 172 -13.82 -20.85 13.89
N VAL A 173 -13.43 -19.57 13.96
CA VAL A 173 -13.28 -18.83 15.20
C VAL A 173 -14.00 -17.49 15.10
N ARG A 174 -14.88 -17.20 16.05
CA ARG A 174 -15.44 -15.88 16.31
C ARG A 174 -14.97 -15.38 17.67
N PRO A 175 -13.92 -14.54 17.76
CA PRO A 175 -13.46 -14.00 19.02
C PRO A 175 -14.47 -12.99 19.60
N GLY A 176 -14.37 -12.77 20.91
CA GLY A 176 -15.13 -11.72 21.59
C GLY A 176 -14.47 -10.35 21.48
N LEU A 177 -15.07 -9.35 22.13
CA LEU A 177 -14.48 -8.01 22.29
C LEU A 177 -13.06 -8.12 22.88
N ASN A 178 -12.09 -7.43 22.28
CA ASN A 178 -10.68 -7.48 22.66
C ASN A 178 -10.06 -8.89 22.67
N GLY A 179 -10.64 -9.85 21.95
CA GLY A 179 -10.18 -11.23 21.95
C GLY A 179 -8.76 -11.40 21.43
N VAL A 180 -8.01 -12.34 22.00
CA VAL A 180 -6.63 -12.64 21.61
C VAL A 180 -6.54 -14.04 21.04
N ILE A 181 -5.99 -14.17 19.84
CA ILE A 181 -5.76 -15.45 19.16
C ILE A 181 -4.26 -15.64 18.95
N ASN A 182 -3.70 -16.69 19.55
CA ASN A 182 -2.32 -17.13 19.34
C ASN A 182 -2.35 -18.45 18.56
N ASN A 183 -1.96 -18.42 17.29
CA ASN A 183 -2.00 -19.58 16.42
C ASN A 183 -0.60 -20.04 15.99
N ALA A 184 -0.16 -21.18 16.53
CA ALA A 184 0.97 -21.96 16.00
C ALA A 184 0.52 -23.26 15.31
N GLY A 185 -0.76 -23.60 15.39
CA GLY A 185 -1.38 -24.76 14.74
C GLY A 185 -2.11 -24.40 13.45
N GLN A 186 -3.20 -25.09 13.17
CA GLN A 186 -4.07 -24.84 12.01
C GLN A 186 -5.44 -24.33 12.45
N ILE A 187 -5.91 -23.25 11.83
CA ILE A 187 -7.29 -22.76 11.85
C ILE A 187 -7.79 -22.87 10.42
N ARG A 188 -8.74 -23.77 10.14
CA ARG A 188 -9.16 -24.09 8.77
C ARG A 188 -10.66 -24.20 8.64
N SER A 189 -11.27 -23.38 7.80
CA SER A 189 -12.63 -23.63 7.35
C SER A 189 -12.60 -24.34 5.99
N SER A 190 -13.71 -25.00 5.63
CA SER A 190 -13.92 -25.52 4.29
C SER A 190 -15.28 -25.08 3.78
N LEU A 191 -15.33 -24.52 2.57
CA LEU A 191 -16.57 -24.18 1.88
C LEU A 191 -17.23 -25.46 1.35
N VAL A 192 -18.52 -25.60 1.63
CA VAL A 192 -19.41 -26.53 0.91
C VAL A 192 -20.44 -25.72 0.11
N LYS A 193 -20.79 -24.52 0.59
CA LYS A 193 -21.53 -23.46 -0.09
C LYS A 193 -20.62 -22.25 -0.32
N ASP A 194 -21.03 -21.31 -1.15
CA ASP A 194 -20.19 -20.19 -1.61
C ASP A 194 -20.11 -18.99 -0.62
N ASP A 195 -20.58 -19.12 0.63
CA ASP A 195 -20.61 -18.02 1.61
C ASP A 195 -20.19 -18.41 3.05
N GLY A 196 -19.74 -17.41 3.82
CA GLY A 196 -19.70 -17.44 5.29
C GLY A 196 -18.74 -18.43 5.98
N ALA A 197 -17.70 -18.91 5.29
CA ALA A 197 -16.74 -19.85 5.86
C ALA A 197 -15.33 -19.24 5.96
N ASP A 198 -15.10 -18.38 6.96
CA ASP A 198 -13.81 -17.72 7.17
C ASP A 198 -12.92 -18.45 8.18
N GLY A 199 -11.61 -18.21 8.14
CA GLY A 199 -10.70 -18.76 9.13
C GLY A 199 -10.99 -18.16 10.51
N VAL A 200 -10.97 -16.84 10.58
CA VAL A 200 -11.36 -16.05 11.75
C VAL A 200 -12.34 -14.96 11.31
N ASP A 201 -13.43 -14.81 12.03
CA ASP A 201 -14.38 -13.72 11.82
C ASP A 201 -14.55 -12.93 13.11
N ALA A 202 -13.97 -11.72 13.15
CA ALA A 202 -14.10 -10.80 14.28
C ALA A 202 -15.52 -10.24 14.44
N GLN A 203 -16.41 -10.46 13.47
CA GLN A 203 -17.76 -9.91 13.41
C GLN A 203 -17.65 -8.39 13.61
N LYS A 204 -18.45 -7.86 14.55
CA LYS A 204 -18.44 -6.45 14.97
C LYS A 204 -17.56 -6.20 16.20
N ASN A 205 -16.85 -7.21 16.70
CA ASN A 205 -16.02 -7.07 17.89
C ASN A 205 -14.73 -6.31 17.57
N THR A 206 -14.56 -5.17 18.22
CA THR A 206 -13.37 -4.32 18.09
C THR A 206 -12.26 -4.74 19.06
N GLY A 207 -11.03 -4.34 18.78
CA GLY A 207 -9.85 -4.59 19.61
C GLY A 207 -9.29 -6.01 19.50
N VAL A 208 -9.78 -6.82 18.56
CA VAL A 208 -9.31 -8.20 18.35
C VAL A 208 -7.84 -8.20 17.94
N GLN A 209 -7.07 -9.11 18.52
CA GLN A 209 -5.64 -9.28 18.28
C GLN A 209 -5.35 -10.71 17.81
N ILE A 210 -4.70 -10.84 16.67
CA ILE A 210 -4.40 -12.12 16.03
C ILE A 210 -2.89 -12.22 15.81
N PHE A 211 -2.28 -13.23 16.43
CA PHE A 211 -0.88 -13.58 16.28
C PHE A 211 -0.78 -14.93 15.58
N ASN A 212 -0.52 -14.90 14.27
CA ASN A 212 -0.18 -16.09 13.51
C ASN A 212 1.33 -16.33 13.62
N LEU A 213 1.71 -17.34 14.39
CA LEU A 213 3.08 -17.66 14.77
C LEU A 213 3.80 -18.44 13.64
N PRO A 214 5.13 -18.68 13.72
CA PRO A 214 5.91 -19.20 12.59
C PRO A 214 5.46 -20.52 11.94
N THR A 215 4.68 -21.35 12.64
CA THR A 215 4.10 -22.59 12.09
C THR A 215 2.59 -22.51 11.90
N GLY A 216 2.02 -21.33 12.16
CA GLY A 216 0.59 -21.08 12.14
C GLY A 216 0.04 -20.99 10.72
N LEU A 217 -1.05 -21.70 10.49
CA LEU A 217 -1.89 -21.56 9.31
C LEU A 217 -3.27 -21.04 9.73
N ILE A 218 -3.70 -19.94 9.13
CA ILE A 218 -5.10 -19.49 9.11
C ILE A 218 -5.57 -19.58 7.67
N GLU A 219 -6.51 -20.48 7.39
CA GLU A 219 -7.06 -20.68 6.05
C GLU A 219 -8.58 -20.63 6.12
N GLY A 220 -9.14 -19.61 5.50
CA GLY A 220 -10.56 -19.55 5.24
C GLY A 220 -10.88 -20.20 3.91
N GLY A 221 -12.01 -20.91 3.88
CA GLY A 221 -12.65 -21.25 2.63
C GLY A 221 -12.95 -19.98 1.82
N ARG A 222 -13.50 -18.94 2.44
CA ARG A 222 -13.67 -17.60 1.83
C ARG A 222 -12.49 -16.68 2.16
N HIS A 223 -12.51 -15.99 3.31
CA HIS A 223 -11.43 -15.13 3.78
C HIS A 223 -10.61 -15.78 4.88
N GLY A 224 -9.30 -15.56 4.87
CA GLY A 224 -8.44 -16.00 5.99
C GLY A 224 -8.90 -15.37 7.31
N ILE A 225 -9.03 -14.04 7.31
CA ILE A 225 -9.56 -13.26 8.43
C ILE A 225 -10.59 -12.28 7.88
N THR A 226 -11.72 -12.13 8.57
CA THR A 226 -12.72 -11.10 8.28
C THR A 226 -13.13 -10.33 9.53
N GLY A 227 -13.72 -9.15 9.35
CA GLY A 227 -14.37 -8.37 10.39
C GLY A 227 -15.03 -7.12 9.82
N GLU A 228 -16.00 -6.56 10.52
CA GLU A 228 -16.79 -5.44 10.00
C GLU A 228 -17.00 -4.35 11.06
N GLN A 229 -16.94 -3.10 10.60
CA GLN A 229 -17.41 -1.97 11.38
C GLN A 229 -18.94 -2.09 11.54
N ALA A 230 -19.44 -1.92 12.77
CA ALA A 230 -20.88 -2.13 13.04
C ALA A 230 -21.80 -1.16 12.28
N ASP A 231 -21.35 0.09 12.13
CA ASP A 231 -22.00 1.19 11.43
C ASP A 231 -21.00 2.35 11.25
N ALA A 232 -21.38 3.39 10.49
CA ALA A 232 -20.52 4.53 10.21
C ALA A 232 -20.11 5.36 11.45
N VAL A 233 -20.76 5.19 12.62
CA VAL A 233 -20.44 5.96 13.83
C VAL A 233 -19.54 5.23 14.80
N SER A 234 -19.58 3.90 14.81
CA SER A 234 -18.82 3.00 15.67
C SER A 234 -17.35 2.93 15.25
N SER A 235 -16.43 2.72 16.20
CA SER A 235 -15.02 2.47 15.87
C SER A 235 -14.76 0.98 15.82
N PHE A 236 -14.03 0.54 14.78
CA PHE A 236 -13.60 -0.84 14.64
C PHE A 236 -12.08 -0.87 14.53
N THR A 237 -11.45 -1.68 15.36
CA THR A 237 -10.00 -1.85 15.39
C THR A 237 -9.64 -3.32 15.41
N ILE A 238 -8.60 -3.68 14.66
CA ILE A 238 -8.07 -5.05 14.66
C ILE A 238 -6.55 -5.01 14.47
N THR A 239 -5.85 -5.90 15.14
CA THR A 239 -4.40 -6.07 14.98
C THR A 239 -4.10 -7.49 14.51
N VAL A 240 -3.35 -7.62 13.41
CA VAL A 240 -2.90 -8.90 12.86
C VAL A 240 -1.39 -8.89 12.75
N THR A 241 -0.72 -9.84 13.38
CA THR A 241 0.71 -10.10 13.21
C THR A 241 0.89 -11.49 12.60
N ASN A 242 1.41 -11.55 11.39
CA ASN A 242 1.80 -12.78 10.72
C ASN A 242 3.32 -12.93 10.77
N SER A 243 3.79 -13.88 11.56
CA SER A 243 5.22 -14.13 11.77
C SER A 243 5.88 -14.71 10.52
N ALA A 244 7.20 -14.62 10.43
CA ALA A 244 7.94 -15.33 9.39
C ALA A 244 7.64 -16.85 9.48
N GLY A 245 7.26 -17.45 8.36
CA GLY A 245 6.79 -18.84 8.29
C GLY A 245 5.27 -19.02 8.50
N GLY A 246 4.58 -18.03 9.05
CA GLY A 246 3.12 -18.05 9.18
C GLY A 246 2.41 -17.80 7.85
N GLU A 247 1.29 -18.47 7.65
CA GLU A 247 0.43 -18.33 6.47
C GLU A 247 -1.00 -17.92 6.83
N ILE A 248 -1.51 -16.88 6.15
CA ILE A 248 -2.92 -16.46 6.19
C ILE A 248 -3.47 -16.51 4.76
N ARG A 249 -4.55 -17.26 4.54
CA ARG A 249 -5.09 -17.51 3.20
C ARG A 249 -6.62 -17.41 3.14
N GLY A 250 -7.12 -16.66 2.16
CA GLY A 250 -8.48 -16.82 1.65
C GLY A 250 -8.45 -17.66 0.39
N LEU A 251 -9.22 -18.76 0.34
CA LEU A 251 -9.26 -19.65 -0.82
C LEU A 251 -10.29 -19.24 -1.87
N ASN A 252 -11.27 -18.42 -1.47
CA ASN A 252 -12.33 -17.89 -2.34
C ASN A 252 -12.67 -16.43 -2.00
N GLY A 253 -11.66 -15.68 -1.55
CA GLY A 253 -11.76 -14.30 -1.13
C GLY A 253 -10.40 -13.80 -0.64
N SER A 254 -10.40 -12.63 -0.02
CA SER A 254 -9.18 -12.00 0.50
C SER A 254 -8.46 -12.79 1.59
N GLY A 255 -7.14 -12.62 1.68
CA GLY A 255 -6.36 -13.10 2.83
C GLY A 255 -6.86 -12.47 4.13
N ILE A 256 -7.08 -11.16 4.11
CA ILE A 256 -7.74 -10.37 5.15
C ILE A 256 -8.78 -9.48 4.48
N ASN A 257 -10.03 -9.51 4.94
CA ASN A 257 -11.12 -8.64 4.49
C ASN A 257 -11.67 -7.84 5.67
N LEU A 258 -11.64 -6.51 5.61
CA LEU A 258 -12.15 -5.65 6.68
C LEU A 258 -13.14 -4.65 6.12
N ASP A 259 -14.42 -4.92 6.37
CA ASP A 259 -15.50 -4.09 5.87
C ASP A 259 -15.65 -2.86 6.78
N GLY A 260 -15.63 -1.69 6.16
CA GLY A 260 -15.61 -0.40 6.84
C GLY A 260 -16.71 0.51 6.33
N TYR A 261 -16.74 1.74 6.84
CA TYR A 261 -17.57 2.82 6.29
C TYR A 261 -16.80 4.13 6.12
N ASN A 262 -15.70 4.28 6.85
CA ASN A 262 -14.87 5.48 6.91
C ASN A 262 -13.61 5.22 7.74
N GLY A 263 -12.83 6.26 8.01
CA GLY A 263 -11.59 6.20 8.80
C GLY A 263 -11.74 5.82 10.28
N LYS A 264 -12.94 5.45 10.77
CA LYS A 264 -13.13 4.83 12.08
C LYS A 264 -12.92 3.31 12.09
N GLN A 265 -12.86 2.68 10.92
CA GLN A 265 -12.27 1.34 10.79
C GLN A 265 -10.75 1.51 10.66
N ALA A 266 -10.00 0.96 11.60
CA ALA A 266 -8.54 1.05 11.64
C ALA A 266 -7.88 -0.32 11.87
N ALA A 267 -7.01 -0.73 10.95
CA ALA A 267 -6.27 -1.98 11.06
C ALA A 267 -4.77 -1.74 11.32
N THR A 268 -4.15 -2.58 12.15
CA THR A 268 -2.68 -2.68 12.22
C THR A 268 -2.27 -4.07 11.76
N ILE A 269 -1.53 -4.14 10.66
CA ILE A 269 -1.14 -5.40 10.02
C ILE A 269 0.39 -5.45 9.91
N ILE A 270 1.00 -6.44 10.55
CA ILE A 270 2.44 -6.69 10.49
C ILE A 270 2.64 -8.04 9.83
N ASN A 271 3.22 -8.05 8.63
CA ASN A 271 3.47 -9.26 7.87
C ASN A 271 4.96 -9.53 7.67
N HIS A 272 5.40 -10.67 8.18
CA HIS A 272 6.70 -11.27 7.91
C HIS A 272 6.58 -12.61 7.16
N GLY A 273 5.37 -13.17 7.05
CA GLY A 273 5.07 -14.44 6.40
C GLY A 273 4.33 -14.26 5.06
N LEU A 274 3.39 -15.16 4.78
CA LEU A 274 2.49 -15.08 3.62
C LEU A 274 1.09 -14.62 4.05
N ILE A 275 0.58 -13.60 3.37
CA ILE A 275 -0.85 -13.26 3.33
C ILE A 275 -1.29 -13.38 1.87
N SER A 276 -2.29 -14.20 1.58
CA SER A 276 -2.79 -14.34 0.21
C SER A 276 -4.31 -14.48 0.11
N GLY A 277 -4.89 -13.85 -0.91
CA GLY A 277 -6.26 -14.12 -1.34
C GLY A 277 -6.32 -14.80 -2.71
N GLN A 278 -7.44 -15.46 -2.95
CA GLN A 278 -7.76 -16.17 -4.17
C GLN A 278 -9.22 -15.96 -4.52
N GLY A 279 -9.51 -15.26 -5.60
CA GLY A 279 -10.88 -15.06 -6.08
C GLY A 279 -11.30 -16.22 -6.97
N GLY A 280 -12.07 -17.17 -6.43
CA GLY A 280 -12.80 -18.16 -7.23
C GLY A 280 -14.12 -17.57 -7.74
N THR A 281 -14.90 -16.99 -6.82
CA THR A 281 -16.13 -16.23 -7.06
C THR A 281 -16.11 -14.84 -6.38
N GLY A 282 -15.08 -14.54 -5.58
CA GLY A 282 -14.86 -13.24 -4.92
C GLY A 282 -13.68 -12.42 -5.49
N ASP A 283 -13.37 -11.31 -4.82
CA ASP A 283 -12.28 -10.35 -5.10
C ASP A 283 -10.87 -10.95 -5.00
N GLY A 284 -10.59 -11.77 -3.97
CA GLY A 284 -9.34 -12.52 -3.87
C GLY A 284 -8.13 -11.69 -3.47
N ASP A 285 -8.31 -10.56 -2.79
CA ASP A 285 -7.21 -9.65 -2.48
C ASP A 285 -6.22 -10.21 -1.45
N GLY A 286 -4.97 -9.76 -1.46
CA GLY A 286 -4.08 -10.05 -0.34
C GLY A 286 -4.69 -9.50 0.96
N ILE A 287 -4.98 -8.21 0.95
CA ILE A 287 -5.65 -7.46 2.01
C ILE A 287 -6.68 -6.54 1.35
N ASP A 288 -7.94 -6.62 1.75
CA ASP A 288 -8.95 -5.61 1.48
C ASP A 288 -9.38 -4.96 2.79
N ALA A 289 -9.27 -3.65 2.87
CA ALA A 289 -9.59 -2.87 4.06
C ALA A 289 -10.18 -1.52 3.66
N ASP A 290 -11.50 -1.47 3.56
CA ASP A 290 -12.32 -0.30 3.22
C ASP A 290 -11.83 1.01 3.87
N GLY A 291 -11.54 0.96 5.18
CA GLY A 291 -11.11 2.05 6.05
C GLY A 291 -9.62 2.38 5.98
N ILE A 292 -9.00 2.64 7.13
CA ILE A 292 -7.57 2.95 7.22
C ILE A 292 -6.76 1.75 7.70
N ALA A 293 -5.54 1.57 7.18
CA ALA A 293 -4.62 0.56 7.67
C ALA A 293 -3.20 1.09 7.88
N SER A 294 -2.54 0.58 8.92
CA SER A 294 -1.10 0.64 9.10
C SER A 294 -0.51 -0.73 8.80
N ILE A 295 0.18 -0.85 7.67
CA ILE A 295 0.70 -2.10 7.14
C ILE A 295 2.23 -2.04 7.13
N THR A 296 2.88 -2.99 7.80
CA THR A 296 4.32 -3.23 7.68
C THR A 296 4.54 -4.59 7.05
N ASN A 297 5.20 -4.64 5.90
CA ASN A 297 5.44 -5.88 5.17
C ASN A 297 6.94 -6.12 4.93
N THR A 298 7.45 -7.23 5.44
CA THR A 298 8.75 -7.80 5.03
C THR A 298 8.58 -9.20 4.41
N GLY A 299 7.35 -9.73 4.37
CA GLY A 299 7.00 -11.01 3.78
C GLY A 299 6.39 -10.86 2.39
N ILE A 300 5.37 -11.67 2.10
CA ILE A 300 4.59 -11.63 0.86
C ILE A 300 3.13 -11.29 1.19
N ILE A 301 2.60 -10.26 0.53
CA ILE A 301 1.17 -9.98 0.45
C ILE A 301 0.77 -10.10 -1.01
N ARG A 302 -0.20 -10.96 -1.32
CA ARG A 302 -0.51 -11.29 -2.72
C ARG A 302 -1.98 -11.59 -2.97
N SER A 303 -2.56 -10.98 -3.99
CA SER A 303 -3.72 -11.59 -4.67
C SER A 303 -3.23 -12.52 -5.76
N LEU A 304 -3.83 -13.70 -5.84
CA LEU A 304 -3.48 -14.73 -6.81
C LEU A 304 -4.48 -14.82 -7.97
N ASN A 305 -5.70 -14.34 -7.76
CA ASN A 305 -6.73 -14.16 -8.79
C ASN A 305 -7.88 -13.31 -8.24
N ALA A 306 -8.69 -12.73 -9.12
CA ALA A 306 -9.99 -12.15 -8.81
C ALA A 306 -11.06 -12.67 -9.76
N TYR A 307 -12.31 -12.65 -9.34
CA TYR A 307 -13.45 -13.04 -10.15
C TYR A 307 -14.51 -11.94 -10.24
N SER A 308 -15.09 -11.79 -11.42
CA SER A 308 -16.34 -11.07 -11.60
C SER A 308 -17.23 -11.82 -12.58
N ALA A 309 -18.54 -11.78 -12.33
CA ALA A 309 -19.51 -12.45 -13.18
C ALA A 309 -19.54 -11.84 -14.60
N PRO A 310 -19.90 -12.62 -15.63
CA PRO A 310 -20.06 -12.08 -16.98
C PRO A 310 -20.99 -10.86 -17.01
N GLY A 311 -20.51 -9.76 -17.60
CA GLY A 311 -21.25 -8.50 -17.69
C GLY A 311 -21.15 -7.59 -16.46
N ALA A 312 -20.50 -8.02 -15.36
CA ALA A 312 -20.28 -7.20 -14.17
C ALA A 312 -19.07 -6.23 -14.30
N GLY A 313 -18.37 -6.26 -15.43
CA GLY A 313 -17.12 -5.51 -15.63
C GLY A 313 -15.90 -6.30 -15.20
N LEU A 314 -14.75 -5.63 -15.19
CA LEU A 314 -13.47 -6.22 -14.78
C LEU A 314 -13.43 -6.43 -13.27
N ALA A 315 -12.93 -7.60 -12.85
CA ALA A 315 -12.50 -7.82 -11.48
C ALA A 315 -11.11 -7.20 -11.25
N TYR A 316 -10.85 -6.79 -10.02
CA TYR A 316 -9.55 -6.28 -9.61
C TYR A 316 -8.95 -7.27 -8.63
N SER A 317 -7.74 -7.73 -8.94
CA SER A 317 -6.94 -8.64 -8.14
C SER A 317 -5.82 -7.84 -7.52
N GLU A 318 -5.97 -7.50 -6.24
CA GLU A 318 -5.15 -6.49 -5.59
C GLU A 318 -4.29 -7.09 -4.48
N GLY A 319 -3.00 -6.79 -4.49
CA GLY A 319 -2.15 -7.11 -3.34
C GLY A 319 -2.72 -6.47 -2.07
N ILE A 320 -3.03 -5.18 -2.14
CA ILE A 320 -3.70 -4.41 -1.08
C ILE A 320 -4.75 -3.49 -1.70
N SER A 321 -5.97 -3.48 -1.16
CA SER A 321 -7.00 -2.45 -1.33
C SER A 321 -7.19 -1.75 0.02
N VAL A 322 -7.05 -0.41 0.07
CA VAL A 322 -7.22 0.35 1.32
C VAL A 322 -7.70 1.79 1.13
N GLY A 323 -8.55 2.28 2.03
CA GLY A 323 -9.05 3.67 2.07
C GLY A 323 -8.07 4.73 2.54
N GLY A 324 -6.88 4.35 3.02
CA GLY A 324 -5.82 5.27 3.43
C GLY A 324 -4.94 4.71 4.54
N GLY A 325 -4.09 5.56 5.14
CA GLY A 325 -3.16 5.17 6.19
C GLY A 325 -1.73 4.98 5.68
N THR A 326 -0.97 4.06 6.27
CA THR A 326 0.46 3.91 6.03
C THR A 326 0.82 2.50 5.59
N ILE A 327 1.58 2.37 4.51
CA ILE A 327 2.13 1.10 4.02
C ILE A 327 3.66 1.24 3.99
N VAL A 328 4.34 0.36 4.73
CA VAL A 328 5.80 0.28 4.79
C VAL A 328 6.21 -1.08 4.26
N ASN A 329 6.83 -1.13 3.08
CA ASN A 329 7.15 -2.37 2.39
C ASN A 329 8.67 -2.54 2.23
N ALA A 330 9.19 -3.67 2.71
CA ALA A 330 10.51 -4.20 2.37
C ALA A 330 10.43 -5.62 1.78
N GLY A 331 9.21 -6.17 1.65
CA GLY A 331 8.92 -7.47 1.06
C GLY A 331 8.27 -7.35 -0.32
N THR A 332 7.40 -8.30 -0.66
CA THR A 332 6.61 -8.29 -1.91
C THR A 332 5.15 -7.95 -1.64
N ILE A 333 4.61 -7.02 -2.42
CA ILE A 333 3.18 -6.76 -2.56
C ILE A 333 2.83 -6.91 -4.03
N GLU A 334 1.93 -7.82 -4.39
CA GLU A 334 1.53 -7.98 -5.80
C GLU A 334 0.10 -8.46 -6.03
N GLY A 335 -0.50 -7.98 -7.12
CA GLY A 335 -1.76 -8.50 -7.65
C GLY A 335 -1.51 -9.31 -8.91
N LEU A 336 -1.85 -10.59 -8.87
CA LEU A 336 -1.71 -11.55 -9.97
C LEU A 336 -3.08 -12.02 -10.44
N VAL A 337 -3.23 -12.14 -11.74
CA VAL A 337 -4.38 -12.76 -12.38
C VAL A 337 -4.04 -14.20 -12.76
N GLY A 338 -4.96 -15.10 -12.43
CA GLY A 338 -4.84 -16.52 -12.76
C GLY A 338 -4.73 -16.73 -14.28
N ALA A 339 -3.94 -17.74 -14.68
CA ALA A 339 -3.75 -18.03 -16.09
C ALA A 339 -5.09 -18.32 -16.79
N GLY A 340 -5.33 -17.63 -17.92
CA GLY A 340 -6.56 -17.76 -18.70
C GLY A 340 -7.72 -16.87 -18.23
N ASN A 341 -7.60 -16.19 -17.08
CA ASN A 341 -8.59 -15.21 -16.67
C ASN A 341 -8.38 -13.89 -17.42
N THR A 342 -9.31 -13.58 -18.32
CA THR A 342 -9.29 -12.36 -19.14
C THR A 342 -10.24 -11.28 -18.65
N ASN A 343 -11.01 -11.54 -17.58
CA ASN A 343 -11.98 -10.60 -17.02
C ASN A 343 -11.51 -10.02 -15.68
N ALA A 344 -10.21 -10.10 -15.40
CA ALA A 344 -9.58 -9.52 -14.22
C ALA A 344 -8.28 -8.81 -14.61
N VAL A 345 -7.90 -7.84 -13.80
CA VAL A 345 -6.59 -7.17 -13.88
C VAL A 345 -5.89 -7.20 -12.53
N GLY A 346 -4.56 -7.31 -12.56
CA GLY A 346 -3.72 -7.44 -11.38
C GLY A 346 -3.07 -6.11 -11.00
N ARG A 347 -3.30 -5.65 -9.77
CA ARG A 347 -2.78 -4.41 -9.19
C ARG A 347 -1.97 -4.66 -7.92
N GLY A 348 -0.91 -3.90 -7.71
CA GLY A 348 -0.13 -4.01 -6.47
C GLY A 348 -0.92 -3.47 -5.29
N ILE A 349 -1.21 -2.16 -5.33
CA ILE A 349 -1.93 -1.42 -4.30
C ILE A 349 -3.01 -0.55 -4.97
N THR A 350 -4.23 -0.63 -4.45
CA THR A 350 -5.31 0.31 -4.73
C THR A 350 -5.58 1.14 -3.48
N LEU A 351 -5.59 2.47 -3.66
CA LEU A 351 -5.96 3.44 -2.66
C LEU A 351 -7.35 3.99 -2.99
N ALA A 352 -8.37 3.57 -2.27
CA ALA A 352 -9.77 3.94 -2.48
C ALA A 352 -10.61 3.62 -1.25
N GLY A 353 -11.64 4.42 -0.97
CA GLY A 353 -12.63 4.07 0.03
C GLY A 353 -13.61 3.00 -0.48
N ASN A 354 -14.71 2.83 0.24
CA ASN A 354 -15.73 1.82 -0.03
C ASN A 354 -16.28 1.86 -1.47
N ASP A 355 -16.83 0.72 -1.88
CA ASP A 355 -17.71 0.66 -3.04
C ASP A 355 -19.02 1.42 -2.79
N ILE A 356 -19.39 2.28 -3.76
CA ILE A 356 -20.67 2.97 -3.76
C ILE A 356 -21.72 2.03 -4.35
N THR A 357 -22.64 1.57 -3.51
CA THR A 357 -23.63 0.54 -3.89
C THR A 357 -24.98 1.09 -4.35
N SER A 358 -25.20 2.41 -4.24
CA SER A 358 -26.49 3.06 -4.55
C SER A 358 -26.35 4.46 -5.14
N GLY A 359 -27.45 5.00 -5.68
CA GLY A 359 -27.49 6.34 -6.26
C GLY A 359 -26.83 6.45 -7.64
N ALA A 360 -26.60 7.69 -8.09
CA ALA A 360 -26.06 7.97 -9.42
C ALA A 360 -24.59 7.55 -9.61
N LEU A 361 -23.86 7.34 -8.51
CA LEU A 361 -22.47 6.90 -8.47
C LEU A 361 -22.34 5.40 -8.16
N LYS A 362 -23.44 4.64 -8.24
CA LYS A 362 -23.41 3.19 -8.02
C LYS A 362 -22.37 2.52 -8.93
N GLY A 363 -21.52 1.69 -8.35
CA GLY A 363 -20.45 0.96 -9.04
C GLY A 363 -19.14 1.73 -9.16
N THR A 364 -19.03 2.90 -8.52
CA THR A 364 -17.74 3.61 -8.36
C THR A 364 -17.22 3.46 -6.93
N ARG A 365 -16.00 3.95 -6.67
CA ARG A 365 -15.37 3.97 -5.34
C ARG A 365 -15.50 5.34 -4.66
N GLU A 366 -15.60 5.35 -3.35
CA GLU A 366 -15.41 6.56 -2.54
C GLU A 366 -13.95 7.03 -2.58
N GLY A 367 -13.73 8.30 -2.26
CA GLY A 367 -12.38 8.84 -2.07
C GLY A 367 -11.73 8.30 -0.80
N LEU A 368 -10.47 8.68 -0.57
CA LEU A 368 -9.73 8.27 0.63
C LEU A 368 -10.39 8.76 1.91
N TYR A 369 -10.22 8.01 2.99
CA TYR A 369 -10.67 8.38 4.33
C TYR A 369 -9.59 9.03 5.19
N ALA A 370 -8.34 9.00 4.75
CA ALA A 370 -7.20 9.68 5.38
C ALA A 370 -6.08 9.89 4.35
N ASN A 371 -5.03 10.62 4.75
CA ASN A 371 -3.79 10.64 3.98
C ASN A 371 -3.25 9.21 3.79
N ALA A 372 -2.75 8.93 2.59
CA ALA A 372 -2.14 7.65 2.26
C ALA A 372 -0.62 7.84 2.09
N THR A 373 0.19 7.08 2.83
CA THR A 373 1.65 7.11 2.70
C THR A 373 2.18 5.72 2.40
N ILE A 374 2.85 5.55 1.27
CA ILE A 374 3.52 4.31 0.87
C ILE A 374 5.02 4.56 0.92
N THR A 375 5.75 3.76 1.71
CA THR A 375 7.21 3.73 1.73
C THR A 375 7.68 2.36 1.29
N ASN A 376 8.16 2.28 0.05
CA ASN A 376 8.84 1.10 -0.49
C ASN A 376 10.34 1.23 -0.20
N GLN A 377 10.84 0.39 0.71
CA GLN A 377 12.22 0.36 1.17
C GLN A 377 13.08 -0.54 0.27
N SER A 378 14.40 -0.50 0.49
CA SER A 378 15.34 -1.35 -0.23
C SER A 378 14.95 -2.84 -0.16
N GLY A 379 14.96 -3.53 -1.31
CA GLY A 379 14.49 -4.92 -1.44
C GLY A 379 12.96 -5.05 -1.62
N GLY A 380 12.20 -3.99 -1.38
CA GLY A 380 10.76 -3.97 -1.55
C GLY A 380 10.32 -4.00 -3.03
N LEU A 381 9.37 -4.88 -3.34
CA LEU A 381 8.68 -4.96 -4.63
C LEU A 381 7.19 -4.64 -4.45
N ILE A 382 6.68 -3.70 -5.24
CA ILE A 382 5.25 -3.47 -5.44
C ILE A 382 4.93 -3.73 -6.91
N ARG A 383 4.01 -4.65 -7.20
CA ARG A 383 3.75 -5.08 -8.58
C ARG A 383 2.27 -5.22 -8.93
N GLY A 384 1.86 -4.60 -10.03
CA GLY A 384 0.64 -4.94 -10.76
C GLY A 384 0.99 -5.82 -11.96
N GLN A 385 0.42 -7.01 -12.07
CA GLN A 385 0.77 -7.93 -13.17
C GLN A 385 0.30 -7.40 -14.53
N SER A 386 -0.93 -6.88 -14.60
CA SER A 386 -1.60 -6.48 -15.85
C SER A 386 -2.22 -5.08 -15.81
N ASP A 387 -2.11 -4.37 -14.69
CA ASP A 387 -2.50 -2.97 -14.51
C ASP A 387 -1.42 -2.25 -13.65
N SER A 388 -1.81 -1.21 -12.92
CA SER A 388 -0.94 -0.34 -12.14
C SER A 388 -0.32 -1.07 -10.94
N ALA A 389 0.92 -0.70 -10.60
CA ALA A 389 1.52 -1.14 -9.35
C ALA A 389 0.87 -0.41 -8.17
N ILE A 390 0.61 0.89 -8.33
CA ILE A 390 -0.12 1.71 -7.37
C ILE A 390 -1.17 2.51 -8.15
N VAL A 391 -2.43 2.44 -7.74
CA VAL A 391 -3.51 3.27 -8.29
C VAL A 391 -4.29 3.95 -7.17
N VAL A 392 -4.62 5.23 -7.37
CA VAL A 392 -5.57 5.96 -6.55
C VAL A 392 -6.89 6.02 -7.32
N SER A 393 -7.98 5.59 -6.68
CA SER A 393 -9.31 5.57 -7.28
C SER A 393 -10.31 6.36 -6.43
N GLY A 394 -11.51 6.53 -6.96
CA GLY A 394 -12.57 7.31 -6.33
C GLY A 394 -12.43 8.82 -6.56
N ALA A 395 -13.45 9.54 -6.10
CA ALA A 395 -13.50 11.00 -6.18
C ALA A 395 -12.40 11.64 -5.33
N ALA A 396 -12.03 12.89 -5.66
CA ALA A 396 -11.12 13.67 -4.82
C ALA A 396 -11.67 13.75 -3.38
N SER A 397 -10.84 13.35 -2.43
CA SER A 397 -11.13 13.35 -1.00
C SER A 397 -10.58 14.59 -0.29
N GLY A 398 -9.62 15.29 -0.91
CA GLY A 398 -8.88 16.39 -0.30
C GLY A 398 -7.69 15.92 0.55
N TYR A 399 -7.48 14.61 0.68
CA TYR A 399 -6.29 14.03 1.30
C TYR A 399 -5.12 14.01 0.33
N THR A 400 -3.92 13.76 0.87
CA THR A 400 -2.69 13.65 0.08
C THR A 400 -2.22 12.21 0.01
N VAL A 401 -1.79 11.80 -1.18
CA VAL A 401 -1.08 10.54 -1.43
C VAL A 401 0.41 10.82 -1.48
N THR A 402 1.19 10.14 -0.63
CA THR A 402 2.65 10.27 -0.58
C THR A 402 3.29 8.92 -0.87
N ILE A 403 4.20 8.86 -1.85
CA ILE A 403 4.89 7.64 -2.27
C ILE A 403 6.41 7.89 -2.19
N HIS A 404 7.08 7.14 -1.32
CA HIS A 404 8.53 7.07 -1.22
C HIS A 404 9.01 5.74 -1.79
N ASN A 405 9.71 5.78 -2.92
CA ASN A 405 10.36 4.62 -3.51
C ASN A 405 11.88 4.73 -3.33
N GLN A 406 12.40 4.12 -2.27
CA GLN A 406 13.79 4.27 -1.88
C GLN A 406 14.76 3.58 -2.85
N ALA A 407 16.05 3.90 -2.73
CA ALA A 407 17.09 3.21 -3.49
C ALA A 407 17.07 1.69 -3.22
N GLY A 408 17.16 0.90 -4.28
CA GLY A 408 17.04 -0.57 -4.22
C GLY A 408 15.61 -1.11 -4.10
N ALA A 409 14.59 -0.24 -4.12
CA ALA A 409 13.18 -0.62 -4.17
C ALA A 409 12.66 -0.60 -5.61
N SER A 410 11.62 -1.39 -5.91
CA SER A 410 11.01 -1.48 -7.25
C SER A 410 9.49 -1.36 -7.22
N ILE A 411 8.96 -0.54 -8.12
CA ILE A 411 7.53 -0.41 -8.44
C ILE A 411 7.37 -0.81 -9.91
N VAL A 412 6.59 -1.86 -10.19
CA VAL A 412 6.48 -2.46 -11.53
C VAL A 412 5.02 -2.64 -11.92
N GLY A 413 4.56 -2.00 -12.99
CA GLY A 413 3.18 -2.13 -13.44
C GLY A 413 2.95 -1.47 -14.79
N GLY A 414 1.72 -1.03 -15.01
CA GLY A 414 1.25 -0.33 -16.19
C GLY A 414 0.51 -1.24 -17.18
N GLY A 415 0.81 -2.54 -17.18
CA GLY A 415 0.12 -3.49 -18.06
C GLY A 415 0.13 -3.03 -19.51
N ALA A 416 -1.01 -3.15 -20.19
CA ALA A 416 -1.15 -2.72 -21.58
C ALA A 416 -1.43 -1.21 -21.76
N ALA A 417 -1.98 -0.52 -20.74
CA ALA A 417 -2.57 0.81 -20.94
C ALA A 417 -2.36 1.81 -19.79
N SER A 418 -2.19 1.33 -18.57
CA SER A 418 -2.11 2.14 -17.36
C SER A 418 -0.70 2.62 -17.07
N ALA A 419 -0.53 3.57 -16.16
CA ALA A 419 0.79 3.88 -15.62
C ALA A 419 1.22 2.86 -14.55
N ALA A 420 2.52 2.73 -14.27
CA ALA A 420 2.96 1.98 -13.10
C ALA A 420 2.45 2.63 -11.79
N ILE A 421 2.43 3.97 -11.74
CA ILE A 421 1.78 4.75 -10.69
C ILE A 421 0.71 5.64 -11.32
N GLN A 422 -0.54 5.44 -10.91
CA GLN A 422 -1.70 6.19 -11.40
C GLN A 422 -2.35 6.98 -10.25
N GLY A 423 -2.39 8.31 -10.37
CA GLY A 423 -3.09 9.20 -9.43
C GLY A 423 -4.52 9.51 -9.87
N ASN A 424 -5.32 10.06 -8.94
CA ASN A 424 -6.64 10.63 -9.18
C ASN A 424 -6.57 12.18 -9.04
N ALA A 425 -7.69 12.81 -8.70
CA ALA A 425 -7.76 14.26 -8.48
C ALA A 425 -7.25 14.74 -7.10
N ASP A 426 -6.80 13.84 -6.22
CA ASP A 426 -6.11 14.20 -4.99
C ASP A 426 -4.65 14.60 -5.23
N ASN A 427 -4.09 15.38 -4.32
CA ASN A 427 -2.68 15.78 -4.39
C ASN A 427 -1.78 14.55 -4.23
N THR A 428 -0.83 14.38 -5.15
CA THR A 428 0.12 13.27 -5.12
C THR A 428 1.56 13.77 -5.01
N VAL A 429 2.30 13.25 -4.03
CA VAL A 429 3.72 13.52 -3.78
C VAL A 429 4.51 12.24 -4.00
N ILE A 430 5.45 12.23 -4.93
CA ILE A 430 6.33 11.09 -5.22
C ILE A 430 7.78 11.50 -4.97
N VAL A 431 8.51 10.70 -4.20
CA VAL A 431 9.96 10.80 -4.09
C VAL A 431 10.58 9.45 -4.44
N SER A 432 11.38 9.40 -5.50
CA SER A 432 11.96 8.14 -5.97
C SER A 432 13.48 8.21 -6.15
N GLY A 433 14.17 7.30 -5.47
CA GLY A 433 15.55 6.88 -5.77
C GLY A 433 15.64 5.43 -6.26
N GLY A 434 14.52 4.72 -6.31
CA GLY A 434 14.41 3.33 -6.78
C GLY A 434 13.99 3.20 -8.25
N VAL A 435 13.54 1.99 -8.62
CA VAL A 435 13.01 1.70 -9.96
C VAL A 435 11.51 1.96 -10.01
N ILE A 436 11.03 2.69 -11.01
CA ILE A 436 9.63 2.78 -11.41
C ILE A 436 9.54 2.29 -12.86
N ASN A 437 8.92 1.14 -13.07
CA ASN A 437 8.85 0.48 -14.36
C ASN A 437 7.42 0.40 -14.88
N GLY A 438 7.11 1.27 -15.84
CA GLY A 438 5.89 1.25 -16.65
C GLY A 438 6.16 1.01 -18.13
N ALA A 439 7.25 0.30 -18.44
CA ALA A 439 7.69 0.09 -19.83
C ALA A 439 6.65 -0.64 -20.68
N SER A 440 5.82 -1.51 -20.08
CA SER A 440 4.84 -2.32 -20.80
C SER A 440 3.75 -1.48 -21.49
N SER A 441 3.35 -0.37 -20.88
CA SER A 441 2.40 0.60 -21.44
C SER A 441 3.08 1.86 -21.99
N GLY A 442 4.38 2.01 -21.72
CA GLY A 442 5.12 3.25 -21.97
C GLY A 442 4.81 4.36 -20.98
N LYS A 443 4.09 4.10 -19.87
CA LYS A 443 3.69 5.11 -18.86
C LYS A 443 4.22 4.72 -17.49
N ALA A 444 5.18 5.47 -16.96
CA ALA A 444 5.71 5.22 -15.61
C ALA A 444 4.81 5.85 -14.56
N ILE A 445 4.49 7.13 -14.73
CA ILE A 445 3.72 7.94 -13.78
C ILE A 445 2.67 8.70 -14.59
N ALA A 446 1.40 8.60 -14.18
CA ALA A 446 0.33 9.45 -14.68
C ALA A 446 -0.52 9.92 -13.52
N LEU A 447 -0.52 11.22 -13.25
CA LEU A 447 -1.25 11.81 -12.13
C LEU A 447 -2.53 12.49 -12.64
N GLY A 448 -3.43 12.84 -11.73
CA GLY A 448 -4.70 13.48 -12.11
C GLY A 448 -4.73 14.98 -11.79
N GLY A 449 -5.89 15.48 -11.41
CA GLY A 449 -6.17 16.92 -11.28
C GLY A 449 -5.62 17.62 -10.04
N GLY A 450 -5.01 16.89 -9.10
CA GLY A 450 -4.43 17.45 -7.88
C GLY A 450 -3.20 18.33 -8.15
N VAL A 451 -2.70 19.00 -7.10
CA VAL A 451 -1.41 19.68 -7.12
C VAL A 451 -0.33 18.65 -6.82
N ASN A 452 0.38 18.22 -7.87
CA ASN A 452 1.28 17.08 -7.78
C ASN A 452 2.75 17.49 -7.68
N SER A 453 3.55 16.67 -7.00
CA SER A 453 5.01 16.81 -7.02
C SER A 453 5.70 15.48 -7.24
N VAL A 454 6.72 15.47 -8.08
CA VAL A 454 7.59 14.33 -8.34
C VAL A 454 9.03 14.76 -8.08
N THR A 455 9.73 14.08 -7.19
CA THR A 455 11.15 14.33 -6.90
C THR A 455 11.96 13.08 -7.21
N ILE A 456 12.93 13.22 -8.11
CA ILE A 456 13.83 12.14 -8.49
C ILE A 456 15.17 12.35 -7.81
N THR A 457 15.56 11.41 -6.96
CA THR A 457 16.84 11.42 -6.25
C THR A 457 17.84 10.41 -6.81
N GLY A 458 17.41 9.58 -7.77
CA GLY A 458 18.24 8.58 -8.44
C GLY A 458 17.38 7.47 -9.05
N GLY A 459 17.98 6.30 -9.25
CA GLY A 459 17.27 5.10 -9.71
C GLY A 459 16.97 5.12 -11.21
N GLN A 460 15.89 4.44 -11.62
CA GLN A 460 15.51 4.28 -13.02
C GLN A 460 14.01 4.46 -13.20
N ILE A 461 13.62 5.22 -14.22
CA ILE A 461 12.21 5.40 -14.61
C ILE A 461 12.04 4.94 -16.05
N LEU A 462 11.13 4.00 -16.28
CA LEU A 462 10.84 3.44 -17.60
C LEU A 462 9.40 3.75 -18.00
N GLY A 463 9.23 4.61 -18.98
CA GLY A 463 7.94 5.16 -19.43
C GLY A 463 7.82 6.66 -19.14
N GLY A 464 6.77 7.29 -19.68
CA GLY A 464 6.50 8.73 -19.52
C GLY A 464 6.13 9.13 -18.09
N ILE A 465 6.39 10.39 -17.75
CA ILE A 465 5.98 11.05 -16.51
C ILE A 465 5.01 12.16 -16.89
N ASP A 466 3.75 11.97 -16.51
CA ASP A 466 2.68 12.93 -16.70
C ASP A 466 2.23 13.49 -15.35
N GLY A 467 2.42 14.80 -15.16
CA GLY A 467 2.01 15.53 -13.95
C GLY A 467 0.50 15.61 -13.77
N GLY A 468 -0.31 15.32 -14.80
CA GLY A 468 -1.76 15.39 -14.76
C GLY A 468 -2.33 16.79 -15.02
N SER A 469 -3.65 16.94 -14.93
CA SER A 469 -4.33 18.20 -15.29
C SER A 469 -4.22 19.32 -14.25
N GLY A 470 -3.57 19.07 -13.11
CA GLY A 470 -3.27 20.09 -12.10
C GLY A 470 -2.41 21.25 -12.65
N SER A 471 -2.73 22.50 -12.30
CA SER A 471 -2.04 23.68 -12.85
C SER A 471 -0.70 24.00 -12.19
N GLN A 472 -0.37 23.34 -11.07
CA GLN A 472 0.79 23.66 -10.23
C GLN A 472 1.73 22.46 -10.05
N ASN A 473 1.73 21.52 -10.99
CA ASN A 473 2.55 20.31 -10.86
C ASN A 473 4.03 20.63 -10.99
N VAL A 474 4.85 20.05 -10.11
CA VAL A 474 6.31 20.25 -10.10
C VAL A 474 7.07 18.93 -10.24
N LEU A 475 8.07 18.91 -11.11
CA LEU A 475 9.08 17.86 -11.20
C LEU A 475 10.43 18.41 -10.74
N LEU A 476 11.05 17.77 -9.75
CA LEU A 476 12.38 18.08 -9.25
C LEU A 476 13.32 16.91 -9.55
N VAL A 477 14.52 17.21 -10.07
CA VAL A 477 15.60 16.23 -10.22
C VAL A 477 16.78 16.65 -9.36
N ASN A 478 17.10 15.81 -8.38
CA ASN A 478 18.12 16.04 -7.37
C ASN A 478 18.95 14.76 -7.18
N ALA A 479 19.69 14.36 -8.21
CA ALA A 479 20.48 13.12 -8.18
C ALA A 479 21.64 13.18 -7.16
N GLY A 480 22.01 14.38 -6.71
CA GLY A 480 23.15 14.63 -5.83
C GLY A 480 24.43 14.94 -6.63
N ALA A 481 25.31 15.76 -6.06
CA ALA A 481 26.58 16.11 -6.69
C ALA A 481 27.43 14.84 -6.93
N GLY A 482 27.98 14.71 -8.15
CA GLY A 482 28.78 13.54 -8.55
C GLY A 482 27.97 12.33 -9.02
N ASN A 483 26.65 12.34 -8.86
CA ASN A 483 25.75 11.31 -9.37
C ASN A 483 25.09 11.78 -10.68
N GLY A 484 24.47 10.85 -11.40
CA GLY A 484 23.72 11.16 -12.61
C GLY A 484 22.34 10.50 -12.67
N PHE A 485 21.49 11.05 -13.52
CA PHE A 485 20.17 10.51 -13.84
C PHE A 485 19.90 10.65 -15.34
N ALA A 486 19.70 9.54 -16.03
CA ALA A 486 19.37 9.52 -17.46
C ALA A 486 17.92 9.09 -17.67
N TYR A 487 17.20 9.83 -18.51
CA TYR A 487 15.78 9.61 -18.74
C TYR A 487 15.42 9.77 -20.22
N ALA A 488 14.83 8.72 -20.78
CA ALA A 488 14.44 8.63 -22.18
C ALA A 488 12.92 8.77 -22.41
N GLY A 489 12.12 8.80 -21.33
CA GLY A 489 10.68 9.00 -21.43
C GLY A 489 10.31 10.47 -21.70
N ALA A 490 9.04 10.70 -22.04
CA ALA A 490 8.49 12.04 -22.16
C ALA A 490 8.15 12.62 -20.78
N ILE A 491 8.22 13.95 -20.64
CA ILE A 491 7.70 14.71 -19.49
C ILE A 491 6.57 15.60 -19.99
N SER A 492 5.42 15.59 -19.31
CA SER A 492 4.26 16.41 -19.67
C SER A 492 3.54 16.98 -18.45
N ASN A 493 2.79 18.06 -18.68
CA ASN A 493 1.86 18.66 -17.71
C ASN A 493 2.49 19.06 -16.35
N PHE A 494 3.70 19.62 -16.42
CA PHE A 494 4.34 20.28 -15.28
C PHE A 494 4.39 21.79 -15.51
N SER A 495 4.09 22.57 -14.46
CA SER A 495 4.28 24.02 -14.44
C SER A 495 5.74 24.40 -14.15
N LYS A 496 6.50 23.46 -13.55
CA LYS A 496 7.93 23.59 -13.32
C LYS A 496 8.64 22.23 -13.40
N VAL A 497 9.74 22.20 -14.15
CA VAL A 497 10.73 21.11 -14.14
C VAL A 497 12.07 21.70 -13.71
N GLU A 498 12.62 21.26 -12.59
CA GLU A 498 13.82 21.86 -12.01
C GLU A 498 14.92 20.82 -11.77
N VAL A 499 16.13 21.13 -12.27
CA VAL A 499 17.35 20.40 -11.94
C VAL A 499 18.06 21.13 -10.81
N LEU A 500 18.14 20.47 -9.67
CA LEU A 500 18.76 20.98 -8.45
C LEU A 500 20.24 20.57 -8.36
N SER A 501 20.56 19.33 -8.70
CA SER A 501 21.94 18.81 -8.66
C SER A 501 22.11 17.52 -9.47
N GLY A 502 23.38 17.16 -9.71
CA GLY A 502 23.80 15.97 -10.46
C GLY A 502 24.00 16.23 -11.96
N ASP A 503 24.40 15.18 -12.69
CA ASP A 503 24.47 15.17 -14.16
C ASP A 503 23.23 14.49 -14.73
N VAL A 504 22.28 15.29 -15.18
CA VAL A 504 20.97 14.85 -15.67
C VAL A 504 20.99 14.81 -17.19
N SER A 505 20.45 13.75 -17.81
CA SER A 505 20.34 13.66 -19.27
C SER A 505 18.92 13.31 -19.71
N PHE A 506 18.34 14.14 -20.56
CA PHE A 506 17.05 13.90 -21.21
C PHE A 506 17.25 13.63 -22.70
N SER A 507 16.84 12.44 -23.14
CA SER A 507 16.85 12.06 -24.56
C SER A 507 15.44 11.91 -25.14
N GLY A 508 14.41 11.78 -24.29
CA GLY A 508 13.01 11.79 -24.68
C GLY A 508 12.51 13.19 -25.06
N VAL A 509 11.47 13.25 -25.89
CA VAL A 509 10.80 14.52 -26.26
C VAL A 509 9.73 14.83 -25.22
N SER A 510 9.85 15.98 -24.56
CA SER A 510 8.97 16.45 -23.50
C SER A 510 8.06 17.58 -23.99
N GLY A 511 6.80 17.58 -23.53
CA GLY A 511 5.73 18.45 -24.02
C GLY A 511 5.17 19.44 -22.99
N TYR A 512 5.81 19.63 -21.84
CA TYR A 512 5.35 20.59 -20.83
C TYR A 512 5.69 22.03 -21.23
N SER A 513 4.80 22.98 -20.91
CA SER A 513 5.00 24.42 -21.12
C SER A 513 5.53 25.17 -19.89
N GLY A 514 5.57 24.51 -18.74
CA GLY A 514 6.16 25.05 -17.52
C GLY A 514 7.63 25.42 -17.65
N ALA A 515 8.14 26.17 -16.67
CA ALA A 515 9.53 26.60 -16.66
C ALA A 515 10.49 25.41 -16.46
N THR A 516 11.54 25.35 -17.26
CA THR A 516 12.73 24.53 -17.03
C THR A 516 13.74 25.35 -16.24
N VAL A 517 14.00 24.96 -15.00
CA VAL A 517 14.87 25.71 -14.07
C VAL A 517 16.15 24.92 -13.81
N LEU A 518 17.30 25.57 -13.97
CA LEU A 518 18.61 25.00 -13.65
C LEU A 518 19.18 25.71 -12.44
N SER A 519 18.87 25.22 -11.24
CA SER A 519 19.32 25.78 -9.96
C SER A 519 20.68 25.25 -9.52
N GLY A 520 21.17 24.19 -10.17
CA GLY A 520 22.48 23.61 -9.97
C GLY A 520 22.70 22.40 -10.88
N GLY A 521 23.86 21.75 -10.78
CA GLY A 521 24.19 20.58 -11.61
C GLY A 521 24.24 20.88 -13.11
N SER A 522 24.03 19.84 -13.91
CA SER A 522 24.03 19.87 -15.37
C SER A 522 22.78 19.19 -15.91
N LEU A 523 22.13 19.82 -16.90
CA LEU A 523 21.09 19.21 -17.74
C LEU A 523 21.63 19.04 -19.16
N THR A 524 21.75 17.80 -19.60
CA THR A 524 22.07 17.42 -20.98
C THR A 524 20.78 17.13 -21.74
N LEU A 525 20.59 17.81 -22.87
CA LEU A 525 19.56 17.48 -23.86
C LEU A 525 20.23 16.73 -25.00
N ASP A 526 19.94 15.44 -25.11
CA ASP A 526 20.49 14.56 -26.15
C ASP A 526 19.52 14.43 -27.32
N GLY A 527 19.74 15.24 -28.35
CA GLY A 527 18.89 15.39 -29.53
C GLY A 527 18.31 16.80 -29.66
N ALA A 528 17.75 17.11 -30.83
CA ALA A 528 17.11 18.40 -31.07
C ALA A 528 15.74 18.48 -30.38
N GLN A 529 15.32 19.66 -29.92
CA GLN A 529 13.96 19.92 -29.42
C GLN A 529 13.49 18.89 -28.38
N ARG A 530 14.33 18.56 -27.40
CA ARG A 530 13.97 17.63 -26.31
C ARG A 530 12.94 18.23 -25.36
N LEU A 531 12.91 19.55 -25.23
CA LEU A 531 11.93 20.28 -24.43
C LEU A 531 10.96 21.05 -25.34
N SER A 532 9.77 21.35 -24.84
CA SER A 532 8.79 22.16 -25.57
C SER A 532 9.34 23.56 -25.84
N ALA A 533 9.06 24.08 -27.04
CA ALA A 533 9.36 25.46 -27.38
C ALA A 533 8.54 26.46 -26.55
N ASP A 534 7.45 26.01 -25.90
CA ASP A 534 6.64 26.84 -25.02
C ASP A 534 7.20 26.90 -23.58
N SER A 535 8.21 26.08 -23.25
CA SER A 535 8.86 26.11 -21.94
C SER A 535 9.77 27.33 -21.81
N ALA A 536 9.72 28.03 -20.68
CA ALA A 536 10.72 29.04 -20.34
C ALA A 536 12.01 28.36 -19.82
N LEU A 537 13.18 28.89 -20.17
CA LEU A 537 14.46 28.49 -19.57
C LEU A 537 14.88 29.50 -18.50
N VAL A 538 15.07 29.02 -17.27
CA VAL A 538 15.56 29.82 -16.14
C VAL A 538 16.92 29.29 -15.69
N LEU A 539 17.96 30.08 -15.92
CA LEU A 539 19.33 29.78 -15.55
C LEU A 539 19.65 30.38 -14.17
N ASN A 540 19.68 29.52 -13.14
CA ASN A 540 19.77 29.90 -11.74
C ASN A 540 20.97 29.24 -11.02
N GLY A 541 22.12 29.10 -11.70
CA GLY A 541 23.31 28.50 -11.11
C GLY A 541 23.78 27.18 -11.74
N GLY A 542 22.98 26.60 -12.65
CA GLY A 542 23.27 25.32 -13.30
C GLY A 542 23.88 25.44 -14.70
N THR A 543 24.12 24.28 -15.31
CA THR A 543 24.66 24.16 -16.67
C THR A 543 23.67 23.47 -17.61
N LEU A 544 23.44 24.05 -18.81
CA LEU A 544 22.74 23.38 -19.90
C LEU A 544 23.76 22.80 -20.89
N ARG A 545 23.54 21.59 -21.39
CA ARG A 545 24.38 20.97 -22.43
C ARG A 545 23.51 20.47 -23.56
N LEU A 546 23.85 20.82 -24.78
CA LEU A 546 23.25 20.24 -25.98
C LEU A 546 24.21 19.21 -26.56
N VAL A 547 23.69 18.01 -26.79
CA VAL A 547 24.42 16.93 -27.47
C VAL A 547 23.53 16.42 -28.60
N ASN A 548 24.10 16.14 -29.76
CA ASN A 548 23.37 15.62 -30.93
C ASN A 548 22.16 16.47 -31.39
N ALA A 549 22.09 17.76 -31.03
CA ALA A 549 20.97 18.64 -31.39
C ALA A 549 21.07 19.19 -32.82
N GLY A 550 22.26 19.14 -33.43
CA GLY A 550 22.49 19.59 -34.81
C GLY A 550 22.07 21.05 -35.04
N ALA A 551 21.74 21.39 -36.28
CA ALA A 551 21.30 22.75 -36.65
C ALA A 551 19.91 23.12 -36.10
N ALA A 552 19.10 22.13 -35.73
CA ALA A 552 17.77 22.36 -35.17
C ALA A 552 17.84 22.90 -33.73
N GLY A 553 18.86 22.50 -32.96
CA GLY A 553 19.13 23.05 -31.63
C GLY A 553 18.00 22.82 -30.63
N GLN A 554 17.77 23.82 -29.76
CA GLN A 554 16.67 23.85 -28.81
C GLN A 554 16.01 25.24 -28.79
N SER A 555 14.68 25.26 -28.82
CA SER A 555 13.87 26.46 -28.67
C SER A 555 13.19 26.53 -27.30
N PHE A 556 12.99 27.74 -26.79
CA PHE A 556 12.26 28.03 -25.55
C PHE A 556 11.39 29.28 -25.71
N ALA A 557 10.38 29.42 -24.86
CA ALA A 557 9.50 30.59 -24.86
C ALA A 557 10.26 31.83 -24.41
N SER A 558 11.11 31.70 -23.39
CA SER A 558 11.93 32.80 -22.90
C SER A 558 13.22 32.35 -22.24
N LEU A 559 14.15 33.30 -22.08
CA LEU A 559 15.40 33.14 -21.33
C LEU A 559 15.40 34.04 -20.09
N SER A 560 15.65 33.48 -18.91
CA SER A 560 15.94 34.24 -17.68
C SER A 560 17.30 33.84 -17.11
N LEU A 561 18.01 34.81 -16.51
CA LEU A 561 19.29 34.62 -15.83
C LEU A 561 19.20 35.18 -14.40
N SER A 562 19.22 34.30 -13.40
CA SER A 562 19.16 34.66 -11.98
C SER A 562 20.37 34.20 -11.16
N GLY A 563 21.22 33.34 -11.73
CA GLY A 563 22.47 32.85 -11.12
C GLY A 563 23.56 32.65 -12.17
N ASP A 564 24.81 32.57 -11.72
CA ASP A 564 25.95 32.31 -12.62
C ASP A 564 25.79 30.97 -13.31
N SER A 565 25.68 30.97 -14.62
CA SER A 565 25.26 29.78 -15.37
C SER A 565 26.08 29.57 -16.61
N SER A 566 26.12 28.33 -17.10
CA SER A 566 26.84 28.00 -18.33
C SER A 566 26.02 27.15 -19.29
N VAL A 567 26.37 27.24 -20.58
CA VAL A 567 25.74 26.50 -21.66
C VAL A 567 26.82 25.90 -22.57
N SER A 568 26.82 24.58 -22.74
CA SER A 568 27.62 23.88 -23.75
C SER A 568 26.75 23.63 -24.97
N LEU A 569 27.08 24.24 -26.10
CA LEU A 569 26.23 24.16 -27.28
C LEU A 569 26.49 22.93 -28.15
N GLY A 570 27.62 22.24 -28.02
CA GLY A 570 27.93 21.08 -28.87
C GLY A 570 27.89 21.37 -30.37
N GLY A 571 28.18 22.61 -30.78
CA GLY A 571 28.05 23.09 -32.16
C GLY A 571 26.63 23.49 -32.60
N SER A 572 25.64 23.44 -31.71
CA SER A 572 24.25 23.87 -31.93
C SER A 572 24.02 25.34 -31.51
N SER A 573 22.75 25.77 -31.53
CA SER A 573 22.32 27.12 -31.11
C SER A 573 20.99 27.07 -30.36
N LEU A 574 20.70 28.10 -29.57
CA LEU A 574 19.41 28.29 -28.89
C LEU A 574 18.54 29.35 -29.56
N THR A 575 17.22 29.15 -29.54
CA THR A 575 16.23 30.15 -29.98
C THR A 575 15.25 30.46 -28.85
N PHE A 576 14.98 31.74 -28.61
CA PHE A 576 14.05 32.21 -27.59
C PHE A 576 12.95 33.08 -28.19
N GLY A 577 11.71 32.89 -27.74
CA GLY A 577 10.58 33.76 -28.11
C GLY A 577 10.66 35.14 -27.43
N ALA A 578 11.19 35.21 -26.22
CA ALA A 578 11.27 36.44 -25.44
C ALA A 578 12.45 36.47 -24.46
N LEU A 579 12.73 37.65 -23.90
CA LEU A 579 13.60 37.82 -22.75
C LEU A 579 12.77 37.83 -21.46
N GLY A 580 13.19 37.07 -20.45
CA GLY A 580 12.65 37.09 -19.10
C GLY A 580 13.51 37.93 -18.14
N THR A 581 13.54 37.54 -16.87
CA THR A 581 14.27 38.29 -15.84
C THR A 581 15.77 38.13 -15.98
N VAL A 582 16.51 39.24 -15.92
CA VAL A 582 17.98 39.27 -15.85
C VAL A 582 18.38 39.95 -14.55
N VAL A 583 19.05 39.21 -13.68
CA VAL A 583 19.58 39.72 -12.41
C VAL A 583 20.98 40.29 -12.62
N ASP A 584 21.22 41.50 -12.13
CA ASP A 584 22.53 42.16 -12.22
C ASP A 584 23.63 41.39 -11.46
N GLY A 585 24.86 41.50 -11.95
CA GLY A 585 26.03 40.86 -11.36
C GLY A 585 26.11 39.34 -11.57
N LYS A 586 25.30 38.75 -12.46
CA LYS A 586 25.36 37.33 -12.83
C LYS A 586 26.08 37.13 -14.16
N THR A 587 26.79 36.01 -14.31
CA THR A 587 27.53 35.68 -15.53
C THR A 587 26.82 34.58 -16.33
N LEU A 588 26.83 34.70 -17.66
CA LEU A 588 26.38 33.64 -18.56
C LEU A 588 27.51 33.25 -19.51
N THR A 589 27.94 31.99 -19.49
CA THR A 589 29.01 31.51 -20.37
C THR A 589 28.49 30.47 -21.36
N PHE A 590 28.67 30.73 -22.66
CA PHE A 590 28.50 29.75 -23.72
C PHE A 590 29.85 29.16 -24.13
N THR A 591 29.88 27.86 -24.35
CA THR A 591 31.02 27.13 -24.91
C THR A 591 30.56 26.30 -26.11
N GLU A 592 31.51 25.92 -26.96
CA GLU A 592 31.27 25.10 -28.15
C GLU A 592 30.27 25.72 -29.14
N ALA A 593 30.17 27.05 -29.16
CA ALA A 593 29.38 27.76 -30.16
C ALA A 593 30.04 27.59 -31.55
N ALA A 594 29.25 27.32 -32.59
CA ALA A 594 29.76 27.16 -33.95
C ALA A 594 30.37 28.45 -34.51
N ASN A 595 31.55 28.36 -35.12
CA ASN A 595 32.23 29.50 -35.74
C ASN A 595 31.37 30.14 -36.84
N GLY A 596 31.17 31.46 -36.77
CA GLY A 596 30.34 32.22 -37.72
C GLY A 596 28.82 32.09 -37.49
N GLY A 597 28.40 31.30 -36.50
CA GLY A 597 27.02 31.20 -36.04
C GLY A 597 26.71 32.13 -34.86
N TYR A 598 25.47 32.06 -34.38
CA TYR A 598 25.04 32.69 -33.12
C TYR A 598 24.98 31.63 -32.02
N ALA A 599 25.30 32.01 -30.78
CA ALA A 599 25.11 31.15 -29.62
C ALA A 599 23.62 31.02 -29.29
N PHE A 600 22.92 32.15 -29.27
CA PHE A 600 21.47 32.21 -29.14
C PHE A 600 20.87 33.40 -29.90
N ARG A 601 19.55 33.37 -30.09
CA ARG A 601 18.78 34.48 -30.67
C ARG A 601 17.46 34.68 -29.94
N LEU A 602 16.96 35.91 -29.93
CA LEU A 602 15.63 36.26 -29.43
C LEU A 602 14.74 36.76 -30.56
N GLN A 603 13.47 36.39 -30.56
CA GLN A 603 12.48 36.88 -31.52
C GLN A 603 12.14 38.35 -31.26
N GLY A 604 12.37 39.22 -32.25
CA GLY A 604 12.18 40.67 -32.14
C GLY A 604 13.49 41.45 -32.00
N ASP A 605 13.38 42.78 -31.97
CA ASP A 605 14.50 43.71 -31.81
C ASP A 605 14.69 44.08 -30.33
N TYR A 606 15.76 43.57 -29.71
CA TYR A 606 16.15 43.85 -28.33
C TYR A 606 17.33 44.83 -28.26
N SER A 607 17.74 45.44 -29.37
CA SER A 607 18.95 46.26 -29.46
C SER A 607 18.97 47.47 -28.52
N ALA A 608 17.80 47.92 -28.06
CA ALA A 608 17.62 49.03 -27.11
C ALA A 608 17.04 48.59 -25.75
N ASP A 609 16.83 47.29 -25.53
CA ASP A 609 16.29 46.77 -24.28
C ASP A 609 17.37 46.74 -23.18
N ALA A 610 17.10 47.39 -22.05
CA ALA A 610 18.08 47.54 -20.98
C ALA A 610 18.48 46.19 -20.33
N ASN A 611 17.53 45.26 -20.18
CA ASN A 611 17.81 43.95 -19.61
C ASN A 611 18.62 43.07 -20.58
N PHE A 612 18.35 43.20 -21.87
CA PHE A 612 19.15 42.56 -22.91
C PHE A 612 20.57 43.10 -22.94
N LEU A 613 20.75 44.43 -22.91
CA LEU A 613 22.08 45.03 -22.87
C LEU A 613 22.87 44.62 -21.61
N LEU A 614 22.19 44.50 -20.47
CA LEU A 614 22.75 43.92 -19.26
C LEU A 614 23.19 42.46 -19.48
N LEU A 615 22.30 41.62 -20.03
CA LEU A 615 22.61 40.23 -20.36
C LEU A 615 23.84 40.11 -21.27
N ILE A 616 23.92 40.93 -22.32
CA ILE A 616 25.07 40.93 -23.25
C ILE A 616 26.34 41.32 -22.52
N GLY A 617 26.31 42.34 -21.67
CA GLY A 617 27.46 42.81 -20.90
C GLY A 617 28.06 41.74 -19.98
N VAL A 618 27.27 40.75 -19.59
CA VAL A 618 27.69 39.63 -18.72
C VAL A 618 27.84 38.29 -19.46
N THR A 619 27.57 38.27 -20.77
CA THR A 619 27.64 37.03 -21.57
C THR A 619 29.01 36.86 -22.22
N HIS A 620 29.59 35.67 -22.06
CA HIS A 620 30.82 35.26 -22.71
C HIS A 620 30.56 34.06 -23.63
N ILE A 621 31.10 34.06 -24.85
CA ILE A 621 30.97 32.98 -25.83
C ILE A 621 32.36 32.52 -26.24
N ASN A 622 32.68 31.24 -25.98
CA ASN A 622 34.00 30.65 -26.23
C ASN A 622 35.14 31.47 -25.60
N GLY A 623 34.91 32.08 -24.43
CA GLY A 623 35.88 32.91 -23.71
C GLY A 623 36.00 34.36 -24.20
N LEU A 624 35.25 34.76 -25.23
CA LEU A 624 35.19 36.13 -25.74
C LEU A 624 33.90 36.82 -25.25
N GLY A 625 33.87 38.14 -25.17
CA GLY A 625 32.64 38.88 -24.89
C GLY A 625 31.57 38.65 -25.97
N ALA A 626 30.29 38.88 -25.65
CA ALA A 626 29.21 38.77 -26.62
C ALA A 626 29.01 40.06 -27.44
N THR A 627 28.65 39.92 -28.72
CA THR A 627 28.11 41.00 -29.58
C THR A 627 26.74 40.59 -30.11
N TYR A 628 25.97 41.54 -30.65
CA TYR A 628 24.64 41.25 -31.19
C TYR A 628 24.35 41.99 -32.50
N MET A 629 23.40 41.47 -33.27
CA MET A 629 22.82 42.13 -34.43
C MET A 629 21.35 41.76 -34.60
N PHE A 630 20.54 42.70 -35.08
CA PHE A 630 19.16 42.44 -35.49
C PHE A 630 19.11 42.15 -37.00
N ASP A 631 18.51 41.01 -37.38
CA ASP A 631 18.45 40.55 -38.78
C ASP A 631 17.12 40.84 -39.49
N GLY A 632 16.22 41.58 -38.84
CA GLY A 632 14.87 41.85 -39.32
C GLY A 632 13.79 40.97 -38.68
N ALA A 633 14.16 39.85 -38.06
CA ALA A 633 13.23 38.98 -37.32
C ALA A 633 13.74 38.64 -35.92
N TYR A 634 15.05 38.48 -35.76
CA TYR A 634 15.70 38.07 -34.52
C TYR A 634 16.86 38.98 -34.15
N THR A 635 17.03 39.18 -32.85
CA THR A 635 18.28 39.69 -32.28
C THR A 635 19.21 38.50 -32.04
N ARG A 636 20.26 38.36 -32.85
CA ARG A 636 21.24 37.26 -32.80
C ARG A 636 22.43 37.65 -31.93
N VAL A 637 22.90 36.74 -31.09
CA VAL A 637 24.04 36.95 -30.19
C VAL A 637 25.21 36.07 -30.60
N LEU A 638 26.35 36.69 -30.88
CA LEU A 638 27.54 36.07 -31.46
C LEU A 638 28.77 36.35 -30.59
N ALA A 639 29.81 35.53 -30.72
CA ALA A 639 31.09 35.83 -30.11
C ALA A 639 31.66 37.14 -30.69
N ALA A 640 32.26 37.98 -29.84
CA ALA A 640 33.04 39.11 -30.32
C ALA A 640 34.15 38.62 -31.24
N VAL A 641 34.39 39.37 -32.32
CA VAL A 641 35.56 39.10 -33.17
C VAL A 641 36.78 39.51 -32.36
N PRO A 642 37.77 38.63 -32.14
CA PRO A 642 39.02 39.00 -31.49
C PRO A 642 39.60 40.23 -32.18
N GLU A 643 40.03 41.23 -31.41
CA GLU A 643 40.63 42.42 -32.02
C GLU A 643 41.71 41.98 -33.01
N PRO A 644 41.67 42.48 -34.26
CA PRO A 644 42.62 42.03 -35.25
C PRO A 644 44.04 42.22 -34.73
N ALA A 645 44.89 41.21 -34.93
CA ALA A 645 46.34 41.33 -34.74
C ALA A 645 46.93 42.55 -35.48
N THR A 646 46.16 43.18 -36.39
CA THR A 646 46.41 44.48 -37.01
C THR A 646 46.77 45.59 -36.02
N TYR A 647 46.19 45.69 -34.82
CA TYR A 647 46.64 46.70 -33.84
C TYR A 647 48.01 46.36 -33.27
N ALA A 648 48.26 45.11 -32.91
CA ALA A 648 49.58 44.64 -32.48
C ALA A 648 50.63 44.79 -33.60
N MET A 649 50.25 44.53 -34.85
CA MET A 649 51.08 44.67 -36.05
C MET A 649 51.28 46.14 -36.44
N LEU A 650 50.30 47.01 -36.20
CA LEU A 650 50.40 48.47 -36.37
C LEU A 650 51.33 49.06 -35.31
N PHE A 651 51.20 48.64 -34.05
CA PHE A 651 52.09 49.07 -32.97
C PHE A 651 53.51 48.49 -33.14
N ALA A 652 53.66 47.25 -33.59
CA ALA A 652 54.96 46.67 -33.96
C ALA A 652 55.56 47.38 -35.19
N GLY A 653 54.74 47.72 -36.18
CA GLY A 653 55.13 48.49 -37.36
C GLY A 653 55.57 49.91 -37.00
N LEU A 654 54.84 50.60 -36.12
CA LEU A 654 55.20 51.92 -35.60
C LEU A 654 56.45 51.87 -34.71
N ALA A 655 56.62 50.82 -33.91
CA ALA A 655 57.85 50.59 -33.14
C ALA A 655 59.05 50.34 -34.05
N LEU A 656 58.87 49.60 -35.15
CA LEU A 656 59.90 49.39 -36.18
C LEU A 656 60.25 50.69 -36.91
N VAL A 657 59.25 51.50 -37.29
CA VAL A 657 59.47 52.84 -37.89
C VAL A 657 60.17 53.77 -36.90
N GLY A 658 59.81 53.73 -35.62
CA GLY A 658 60.50 54.45 -34.55
C GLY A 658 61.96 54.01 -34.39
N ALA A 659 62.25 52.71 -34.43
CA ALA A 659 63.61 52.17 -34.39
C ALA A 659 64.43 52.57 -35.63
N ILE A 660 63.83 52.57 -36.81
CA ILE A 660 64.46 53.03 -38.07
C ILE A 660 64.73 54.53 -38.05
N ALA A 661 63.78 55.35 -37.56
CA ALA A 661 63.96 56.79 -37.41
C ALA A 661 65.10 57.14 -36.43
N ARG A 662 65.21 56.38 -35.32
CA ARG A 662 66.30 56.53 -34.34
C ARG A 662 67.68 56.08 -34.88
N ARG A 663 67.70 55.22 -35.90
CA ARG A 663 68.93 54.79 -36.60
C ARG A 663 69.42 55.83 -37.61
N ARG A 664 68.52 56.68 -38.13
CA ARG A 664 68.85 57.74 -39.11
C ARG A 664 69.38 59.04 -38.49
N THR A 665 69.25 59.23 -37.17
CA THR A 665 69.81 60.38 -36.44
C THR A 665 71.23 60.14 -35.88
N LYS A 666 71.88 59.03 -36.27
CA LYS A 666 73.30 58.75 -35.99
C LYS A 666 74.12 58.64 -37.29
N VAL A 667 74.04 59.66 -38.14
CA VAL A 667 75.06 59.96 -39.17
C VAL A 667 75.52 61.38 -38.94
#